data_AF-A0A535GSR3-F1
#
_entry.id   AF-A0A535GSR3-F1
#
_cell.length_a   1.000
_cell.length_b   1.000
_cell.length_c   1.000
_cell.angle_alpha   90.00
_cell.angle_beta   90.00
_cell.angle_gamma   90.00
#
_symmetry.space_group_name_H-M   'P 1'
#
loop_
_entity.id
_entity.type
_entity.pdbx_description
1 polymer ?
#
loop_
_entity_poly.entity_id
_entity_poly.type
_entity_poly.pdbx_seq_one_letter_code
_entity_poly.pdbx_strand_id
1 'polypeptide(L)'
;MRVSVFGLGYVGCVTAACLAKAGHDVIGVDANPEKVAMIDAGGSPVVEPGLGEVLAEVVAAGRLHGTLSGEKAVQSSDVALICVGTPSKSTGQLDVRAVAQVGWEIGHALRERTGPYTVVLRSTVLPGTTERVLVPGLRAGAGRDLSTSLQVAVNPEFMREGSSLRDFAQPPLTLVGCDDSTTASVLRALYADVGAPFVHTAVKTAEMVKYVSNAFHALKVCFANEIGDVCEALGADAQEVMRIFLMDRKLNVSEAYLRPGFAFGGSCLPKDLRALVHAARTVDVPLALLSEVLPSNEGQIRRAVEAVLGTRKRRIGVVGLAFKAGTDDLRESPMVALVEMLIGKGCDVRVFDPNVAIARLIGANRRYIEEEIPHIASLICADVQALVTHAEVLVIGNASDETERVLAAAGPQHVVIDLTRGAVRRSPASPEKSGPPADAPGRAGPRLPPLLREERGTVPRAGASQVDTDGGAAEAVRGIRVREARPDDYEAVQECMGQVYRETAGLKTAVFDRTLWEWQYFHNELPSMIVVAEAEDRICGYYHVLRFRMRVRGRPAIAAMVQDVGTLSGYRRQGAFRAMGGLALERLRAEGIDFIYTFPNARSLPSFVRDHRYDVVTPVPVYLAPLDLGGLLASRIHLGMPGRWLGRLLTPLARALTLHAPALERADGVIRVGPVDARLEPLMRDLARGRDVSLERDLRYFHWRFFDKPTGDYKVWALERGGRFSAYVVTRGAVLFDARCTILMDFGCLPGEEEALRRLIRTRLADDAREGAVLGVTMGLHSQLGKLGFLRVPDRLNPRPFNLLVRGLARGGPELLDGSAWHITLADWDVL
;
A
#
# COMPACT_ATOMS: atom_id res chain seq x y z
N MET A 1 0.83 10.89 44.85
CA MET A 1 0.23 9.54 44.65
C MET A 1 1.34 8.52 44.52
N ARG A 2 1.06 7.23 44.73
CA ARG A 2 2.05 6.16 44.48
C ARG A 2 1.87 5.57 43.09
N VAL A 3 2.92 5.58 42.28
CA VAL A 3 2.86 5.25 40.85
C VAL A 3 3.93 4.24 40.49
N SER A 4 3.57 3.18 39.79
CA SER A 4 4.54 2.25 39.19
C SER A 4 4.68 2.53 37.69
N VAL A 5 5.90 2.52 37.16
CA VAL A 5 6.20 2.76 35.75
C VAL A 5 6.91 1.54 35.17
N PHE A 6 6.22 0.78 34.32
CA PHE A 6 6.71 -0.44 33.68
C PHE A 6 7.41 -0.12 32.35
N GLY A 7 8.73 -0.35 32.31
CA GLY A 7 9.63 -0.05 31.21
C GLY A 7 10.38 1.26 31.44
N LEU A 8 11.65 1.16 31.80
CA LEU A 8 12.57 2.29 32.03
C LEU A 8 13.38 2.62 30.77
N GLY A 9 12.71 2.55 29.62
CA GLY A 9 13.22 3.13 28.37
C GLY A 9 13.05 4.64 28.36
N TYR A 10 13.22 5.25 27.19
CA TYR A 10 13.19 6.70 27.02
C TYR A 10 11.90 7.35 27.58
N VAL A 11 10.73 6.85 27.15
CA VAL A 11 9.41 7.34 27.63
C VAL A 11 9.23 7.15 29.13
N GLY A 12 9.51 5.94 29.63
CA GLY A 12 9.23 5.60 31.02
C GLY A 12 10.19 6.27 32.00
N CYS A 13 11.47 6.42 31.66
CA CYS A 13 12.45 7.11 32.50
C CYS A 13 12.10 8.60 32.67
N VAL A 14 11.81 9.30 31.56
CA VAL A 14 11.37 10.70 31.62
C VAL A 14 10.06 10.84 32.40
N THR A 15 9.10 9.95 32.15
CA THR A 15 7.80 9.96 32.86
C THR A 15 7.99 9.75 34.36
N ALA A 16 8.82 8.77 34.76
CA ALA A 16 9.10 8.47 36.16
C ALA A 16 9.78 9.65 36.86
N ALA A 17 10.81 10.23 36.24
CA ALA A 17 11.53 11.38 36.76
C ALA A 17 10.61 12.61 36.93
N CYS A 18 9.79 12.92 35.93
CA CYS A 18 8.90 14.09 35.97
C CYS A 18 7.77 13.92 37.00
N LEU A 19 7.18 12.72 37.10
CA LEU A 19 6.16 12.45 38.13
C LEU A 19 6.77 12.50 39.55
N ALA A 20 7.98 11.97 39.74
CA ALA A 20 8.67 12.06 41.02
C ALA A 20 9.01 13.52 41.39
N LYS A 21 9.41 14.33 40.40
CA LYS A 21 9.67 15.76 40.58
C LYS A 21 8.40 16.54 40.95
N ALA A 22 7.24 16.13 40.45
CA ALA A 22 5.93 16.65 40.84
C ALA A 22 5.45 16.15 42.21
N GLY A 23 6.30 15.44 42.98
CA GLY A 23 6.00 15.01 44.35
C GLY A 23 5.26 13.68 44.47
N HIS A 24 5.15 12.91 43.39
CA HIS A 24 4.64 11.53 43.46
C HIS A 24 5.72 10.56 43.97
N ASP A 25 5.29 9.47 44.61
CA ASP A 25 6.18 8.37 44.97
C ASP A 25 6.19 7.37 43.83
N VAL A 26 7.33 7.23 43.15
CA VAL A 26 7.43 6.50 41.88
C VAL A 26 8.31 5.26 42.03
N ILE A 27 7.82 4.14 41.50
CA ILE A 27 8.55 2.86 41.41
C ILE A 27 8.78 2.54 39.94
N GLY A 28 10.03 2.61 39.49
CA GLY A 28 10.43 2.19 38.15
C GLY A 28 10.59 0.68 38.07
N VAL A 29 9.95 0.02 37.10
CA VAL A 29 10.06 -1.42 36.88
C VAL A 29 10.67 -1.68 35.51
N ASP A 30 11.75 -2.46 35.43
CA ASP A 30 12.31 -2.91 34.15
C ASP A 30 12.89 -4.32 34.31
N ALA A 31 12.90 -5.10 33.22
CA ALA A 31 13.50 -6.43 33.22
C ALA A 31 15.04 -6.37 33.13
N ASN A 32 15.61 -5.23 32.73
CA ASN A 32 17.05 -5.04 32.65
C ASN A 32 17.61 -4.58 34.02
N PRO A 33 18.45 -5.40 34.69
CA PRO A 33 19.02 -5.06 35.99
C PRO A 33 19.97 -3.87 35.95
N GLU A 34 20.65 -3.62 34.82
CA GLU A 34 21.57 -2.48 34.68
C GLU A 34 20.79 -1.16 34.70
N LYS A 35 19.65 -1.09 34.00
CA LYS A 35 18.79 0.11 34.02
C LYS A 35 18.24 0.39 35.41
N VAL A 36 17.83 -0.65 36.13
CA VAL A 36 17.34 -0.54 37.50
C VAL A 36 18.46 -0.01 38.41
N ALA A 37 19.66 -0.60 38.34
CA ALA A 37 20.81 -0.15 39.13
C ALA A 37 21.22 1.30 38.80
N MET A 38 21.17 1.72 37.53
CA MET A 38 21.43 3.10 37.15
C MET A 38 20.43 4.06 37.78
N ILE A 39 19.13 3.74 37.75
CA ILE A 39 18.08 4.57 38.37
C ILE A 39 18.25 4.64 39.88
N ASP A 40 18.52 3.52 40.56
CA ASP A 40 18.76 3.52 42.01
C ASP A 40 20.00 4.33 42.41
N ALA A 41 20.98 4.47 41.51
CA ALA A 41 22.15 5.32 41.69
C ALA A 41 21.91 6.80 41.30
N GLY A 42 20.69 7.19 40.93
CA GLY A 42 20.38 8.55 40.44
C GLY A 42 20.90 8.84 39.03
N GLY A 43 21.35 7.82 38.29
CA GLY A 43 21.88 7.92 36.93
C GLY A 43 20.81 7.70 35.86
N SER A 44 21.04 8.26 34.67
CA SER A 44 20.11 8.13 33.54
C SER A 44 20.49 6.97 32.60
N PRO A 45 19.56 6.04 32.31
CA PRO A 45 19.77 4.96 31.34
C PRO A 45 19.62 5.41 29.87
N VAL A 46 19.31 6.69 29.61
CA VAL A 46 19.14 7.27 28.27
C VAL A 46 19.81 8.63 28.18
N VAL A 47 20.18 9.05 26.97
CA VAL A 47 20.73 10.38 26.74
C VAL A 47 19.59 11.37 26.54
N GLU A 48 19.39 12.24 27.53
CA GLU A 48 18.42 13.33 27.45
C GLU A 48 18.91 14.56 28.22
N PRO A 49 18.91 15.77 27.62
CA PRO A 49 19.37 16.97 28.30
C PRO A 49 18.63 17.24 29.62
N GLY A 50 19.39 17.37 30.72
CA GLY A 50 18.86 17.65 32.07
C GLY A 50 18.27 16.45 32.82
N LEU A 51 18.11 15.28 32.19
CA LEU A 51 17.46 14.13 32.84
C LEU A 51 18.27 13.56 34.00
N GLY A 52 19.61 13.51 33.86
CA GLY A 52 20.49 13.01 34.93
C GLY A 52 20.40 13.83 36.22
N GLU A 53 20.33 15.16 36.10
CA GLU A 53 20.19 16.06 37.24
C GLU A 53 18.86 15.84 37.97
N VAL A 54 17.76 15.74 37.21
CA VAL A 54 16.44 15.47 37.77
C VAL A 54 16.40 14.11 38.45
N LEU A 55 16.98 13.07 37.86
CA LEU A 55 17.03 11.73 38.45
C LEU A 55 17.81 11.73 39.78
N ALA A 56 18.98 12.35 39.81
CA ALA A 56 19.78 12.47 41.02
C ALA A 56 19.00 13.19 42.14
N GLU A 57 18.31 14.29 41.81
CA GLU A 57 17.46 15.04 42.75
C GLU A 57 16.33 14.18 43.33
N VAL A 58 15.52 13.53 42.48
CA VAL A 58 14.33 12.79 42.95
C VAL A 58 14.66 11.48 43.66
N VAL A 59 15.77 10.84 43.29
CA VAL A 59 16.27 9.64 43.97
C VAL A 59 16.85 10.01 45.34
N ALA A 60 17.64 11.09 45.43
CA ALA A 60 18.13 11.59 46.72
C ALA A 60 16.98 12.02 47.66
N ALA A 61 15.87 12.51 47.11
CA ALA A 61 14.66 12.83 47.85
C ALA A 61 13.81 11.59 48.23
N GLY A 62 14.22 10.38 47.83
CA GLY A 62 13.50 9.13 48.11
C GLY A 62 12.17 8.99 47.34
N ARG A 63 11.96 9.79 46.29
CA ARG A 63 10.71 9.82 45.51
C ARG A 63 10.72 8.90 44.30
N LEU A 64 11.89 8.37 43.91
CA LEU A 64 12.05 7.40 42.83
C LEU A 64 13.02 6.30 43.24
N HIS A 65 12.65 5.05 42.98
CA HIS A 65 13.56 3.91 43.02
C HIS A 65 13.20 2.89 41.94
N GLY A 66 14.16 2.06 41.55
CA GLY A 66 14.02 0.98 40.59
C GLY A 66 13.72 -0.37 41.25
N THR A 67 13.11 -1.29 40.49
CA THR A 67 12.94 -2.68 40.90
C THR A 67 12.82 -3.61 39.71
N LEU A 68 13.23 -4.87 39.90
CA LEU A 68 12.96 -5.98 38.97
C LEU A 68 11.59 -6.63 39.22
N SER A 69 10.93 -6.33 40.35
CA SER A 69 9.71 -7.00 40.77
C SER A 69 8.46 -6.17 40.46
N GLY A 70 7.76 -6.56 39.40
CA GLY A 70 6.44 -5.97 39.07
C GLY A 70 5.41 -6.18 40.18
N GLU A 71 5.47 -7.32 40.88
CA GLU A 71 4.55 -7.63 41.98
C GLU A 71 4.68 -6.65 43.14
N LYS A 72 5.90 -6.42 43.64
CA LYS A 72 6.16 -5.45 44.72
C LYS A 72 5.73 -4.04 44.32
N ALA A 73 5.97 -3.66 43.06
CA ALA A 73 5.58 -2.36 42.54
C ALA A 73 4.05 -2.18 42.51
N VAL A 74 3.29 -3.18 42.08
CA VAL A 74 1.82 -3.14 42.04
C VAL A 74 1.22 -3.14 43.45
N GLN A 75 1.78 -3.93 44.37
CA GLN A 75 1.33 -3.94 45.77
C GLN A 75 1.55 -2.59 46.47
N SER A 76 2.58 -1.85 46.06
CA SER A 76 2.99 -0.59 46.69
C SER A 76 2.51 0.67 45.96
N SER A 77 1.73 0.53 44.89
CA SER A 77 1.22 1.67 44.11
C SER A 77 -0.31 1.67 43.96
N ASP A 78 -0.82 2.77 43.43
CA ASP A 78 -2.24 2.98 43.15
C ASP A 78 -2.52 3.01 41.64
N VAL A 79 -1.50 3.35 40.85
CA VAL A 79 -1.55 3.45 39.37
C VAL A 79 -0.31 2.79 38.75
N ALA A 80 -0.50 1.96 37.72
CA ALA A 80 0.57 1.45 36.87
C ALA A 80 0.55 2.11 35.49
N LEU A 81 1.69 2.67 35.06
CA LEU A 81 1.92 3.18 33.71
C LEU A 81 2.76 2.18 32.90
N ILE A 82 2.22 1.68 31.79
CA ILE A 82 2.93 0.76 30.89
C ILE A 82 3.62 1.58 29.79
N CYS A 83 4.95 1.58 29.82
CA CYS A 83 5.86 2.36 28.95
C CYS A 83 6.86 1.46 28.19
N VAL A 84 6.50 0.20 27.95
CA VAL A 84 7.36 -0.75 27.21
C VAL A 84 7.36 -0.47 25.71
N GLY A 85 8.44 -0.88 25.03
CA GLY A 85 8.57 -0.74 23.59
C GLY A 85 7.56 -1.59 22.81
N THR A 86 7.05 -1.03 21.72
CA THR A 86 6.15 -1.68 20.77
C THR A 86 6.75 -1.60 19.36
N PRO A 87 7.87 -2.29 19.10
CA PRO A 87 8.59 -2.18 17.84
C PRO A 87 7.80 -2.79 16.67
N SER A 88 8.20 -2.45 15.45
CA SER A 88 7.69 -3.13 14.25
C SER A 88 8.29 -4.53 14.12
N LYS A 89 7.45 -5.51 13.75
CA LYS A 89 7.90 -6.81 13.24
C LYS A 89 8.46 -6.63 11.82
N SER A 90 9.18 -7.64 11.32
CA SER A 90 9.68 -7.67 9.93
C SER A 90 8.59 -7.52 8.86
N THR A 91 7.34 -7.83 9.21
CA THR A 91 6.15 -7.67 8.36
C THR A 91 5.54 -6.26 8.39
N GLY A 92 6.06 -5.36 9.23
CA GLY A 92 5.47 -4.03 9.50
C GLY A 92 4.33 -4.04 10.52
N GLN A 93 3.92 -5.20 11.03
CA GLN A 93 2.94 -5.29 12.12
C GLN A 93 3.54 -4.80 13.44
N LEU A 94 2.70 -4.20 14.30
CA LEU A 94 3.09 -3.83 15.66
C LEU A 94 3.37 -5.07 16.51
N ASP A 95 4.50 -5.07 17.23
CA ASP A 95 4.78 -6.08 18.24
C ASP A 95 4.27 -5.63 19.61
N VAL A 96 3.28 -6.34 20.13
CA VAL A 96 2.58 -6.05 21.39
C VAL A 96 2.87 -7.10 22.47
N ARG A 97 3.85 -7.99 22.25
CA ARG A 97 4.20 -9.06 23.21
C ARG A 97 4.58 -8.50 24.58
N ALA A 98 5.36 -7.43 24.61
CA ALA A 98 5.75 -6.78 25.87
C ALA A 98 4.54 -6.22 26.63
N VAL A 99 3.57 -5.61 25.92
CA VAL A 99 2.32 -5.11 26.53
C VAL A 99 1.50 -6.27 27.10
N ALA A 100 1.38 -7.38 26.37
CA ALA A 100 0.67 -8.57 26.84
C ALA A 100 1.32 -9.16 28.09
N GLN A 101 2.65 -9.28 28.09
CA GLN A 101 3.43 -9.83 29.19
C GLN A 101 3.31 -8.97 30.45
N VAL A 102 3.54 -7.65 30.34
CA VAL A 102 3.37 -6.73 31.47
C VAL A 102 1.93 -6.71 31.96
N GLY A 103 0.95 -6.77 31.05
CA GLY A 103 -0.46 -6.94 31.42
C GLY A 103 -0.70 -8.19 32.27
N TRP A 104 -0.12 -9.32 31.88
CA TRP A 104 -0.19 -10.56 32.67
C TRP A 104 0.48 -10.43 34.04
N GLU A 105 1.66 -9.83 34.12
CA GLU A 105 2.40 -9.62 35.38
C GLU A 105 1.64 -8.72 36.36
N ILE A 106 1.08 -7.61 35.88
CA ILE A 106 0.23 -6.74 36.69
C ILE A 106 -1.01 -7.51 37.14
N GLY A 107 -1.65 -8.25 36.24
CA GLY A 107 -2.80 -9.10 36.59
C GLY A 107 -2.46 -10.11 37.69
N HIS A 108 -1.30 -10.78 37.59
CA HIS A 108 -0.81 -11.72 38.58
C HIS A 108 -0.68 -11.08 39.96
N ALA A 109 -0.10 -9.88 40.04
CA ALA A 109 0.05 -9.13 41.28
C ALA A 109 -1.29 -8.65 41.87
N LEU A 110 -2.35 -8.55 41.06
CA LEU A 110 -3.69 -8.14 41.50
C LEU A 110 -4.54 -9.31 42.05
N ARG A 111 -4.03 -10.55 42.05
CA ARG A 111 -4.75 -11.73 42.57
C ARG A 111 -5.31 -11.50 43.97
N GLU A 112 -4.46 -11.02 44.86
CA GLU A 112 -4.75 -10.86 46.30
C GLU A 112 -5.31 -9.46 46.64
N ARG A 113 -5.33 -8.53 45.68
CA ARG A 113 -5.78 -7.15 45.90
C ARG A 113 -7.27 -7.00 45.65
N THR A 114 -8.03 -6.55 46.64
CA THR A 114 -9.50 -6.36 46.53
C THR A 114 -9.94 -4.92 46.25
N GLY A 115 -9.08 -3.93 46.49
CA GLY A 115 -9.35 -2.51 46.22
C GLY A 115 -9.12 -2.09 44.76
N PRO A 116 -9.60 -0.89 44.36
CA PRO A 116 -9.44 -0.38 43.01
C PRO A 116 -7.96 -0.20 42.64
N TYR A 117 -7.66 -0.45 41.36
CA TYR A 117 -6.33 -0.25 40.78
C TYR A 117 -6.43 0.24 39.34
N THR A 118 -5.66 1.28 39.00
CA THR A 118 -5.66 1.87 37.66
C THR A 118 -4.45 1.39 36.85
N VAL A 119 -4.69 0.84 35.67
CA VAL A 119 -3.66 0.48 34.70
C VAL A 119 -3.76 1.38 33.48
N VAL A 120 -2.66 2.03 33.13
CA VAL A 120 -2.60 3.06 32.09
C VAL A 120 -1.61 2.62 31.03
N LEU A 121 -2.10 2.41 29.81
CA LEU A 121 -1.24 2.15 28.67
C LEU A 121 -0.71 3.48 28.09
N ARG A 122 0.60 3.69 28.20
CA ARG A 122 1.29 4.87 27.65
C ARG A 122 2.07 4.54 26.37
N SER A 123 2.50 3.29 26.21
CA SER A 123 3.07 2.77 24.97
C SER A 123 2.16 3.04 23.76
N THR A 124 2.78 3.38 22.62
CA THR A 124 2.03 3.65 21.38
C THR A 124 1.47 2.36 20.80
N VAL A 125 0.14 2.26 20.71
CA VAL A 125 -0.55 1.06 20.19
C VAL A 125 -1.70 1.42 19.24
N LEU A 126 -2.05 0.48 18.36
CA LEU A 126 -3.16 0.66 17.42
C LEU A 126 -4.52 0.60 18.14
N PRO A 127 -5.56 1.25 17.59
CA PRO A 127 -6.91 1.17 18.12
C PRO A 127 -7.40 -0.27 18.36
N GLY A 128 -7.81 -0.54 19.60
CA GLY A 128 -8.29 -1.85 20.05
C GLY A 128 -7.23 -2.75 20.67
N THR A 129 -5.95 -2.35 20.72
CA THR A 129 -4.92 -3.12 21.42
C THR A 129 -5.19 -3.20 22.92
N THR A 130 -5.66 -2.11 23.55
CA THR A 130 -6.03 -2.13 24.97
C THR A 130 -7.08 -3.20 25.28
N GLU A 131 -8.16 -3.24 24.49
CA GLU A 131 -9.27 -4.19 24.67
C GLU A 131 -8.89 -5.64 24.31
N ARG A 132 -8.07 -5.85 23.28
CA ARG A 132 -7.79 -7.19 22.72
C ARG A 132 -6.52 -7.83 23.27
N VAL A 133 -5.65 -7.06 23.91
CA VAL A 133 -4.33 -7.53 24.37
C VAL A 133 -4.13 -7.24 25.86
N LEU A 134 -4.20 -5.96 26.26
CA LEU A 134 -3.91 -5.57 27.65
C LEU A 134 -4.96 -6.14 28.63
N VAL A 135 -6.25 -5.89 28.37
CA VAL A 135 -7.34 -6.36 29.25
C VAL A 135 -7.37 -7.89 29.36
N PRO A 136 -7.25 -8.67 28.28
CA PRO A 136 -7.13 -10.12 28.37
C PRO A 136 -5.89 -10.58 29.15
N GLY A 137 -4.74 -9.92 28.96
CA GLY A 137 -3.52 -10.21 29.73
C GLY A 137 -3.72 -10.02 31.23
N LEU A 138 -4.29 -8.88 31.64
CA LEU A 138 -4.61 -8.57 33.03
C LEU A 138 -5.53 -9.63 33.66
N ARG A 139 -6.61 -9.99 32.96
CA ARG A 139 -7.56 -11.03 33.44
C ARG A 139 -6.90 -12.40 33.54
N ALA A 140 -6.08 -12.79 32.55
CA ALA A 140 -5.37 -14.06 32.56
C ALA A 140 -4.35 -14.14 33.70
N GLY A 141 -3.63 -13.05 33.98
CA GLY A 141 -2.72 -12.96 35.13
C GLY A 141 -3.42 -13.13 36.46
N ALA A 142 -4.55 -12.42 36.64
CA ALA A 142 -5.31 -12.42 37.88
C ALA A 142 -6.08 -13.73 38.14
N GLY A 143 -6.43 -14.49 37.09
CA GLY A 143 -7.18 -15.74 37.24
C GLY A 143 -8.59 -15.57 37.82
N ARG A 144 -9.12 -14.35 37.85
CA ARG A 144 -10.47 -13.99 38.31
C ARG A 144 -11.01 -12.79 37.55
N ASP A 145 -12.30 -12.51 37.69
CA ASP A 145 -12.88 -11.29 37.14
C ASP A 145 -12.38 -10.06 37.91
N LEU A 146 -11.94 -9.05 37.16
CA LEU A 146 -11.43 -7.78 37.65
C LEU A 146 -12.38 -6.62 37.35
N SER A 147 -13.54 -6.88 36.71
CA SER A 147 -14.47 -5.85 36.21
C SER A 147 -14.86 -4.76 37.22
N THR A 148 -14.92 -5.10 38.51
CA THR A 148 -15.31 -4.18 39.59
C THR A 148 -14.15 -3.47 40.29
N SER A 149 -12.91 -3.89 40.03
CA SER A 149 -11.70 -3.41 40.74
C SER A 149 -10.61 -2.87 39.82
N LEU A 150 -10.67 -3.16 38.52
CA LEU A 150 -9.68 -2.72 37.54
C LEU A 150 -10.22 -1.58 36.68
N GLN A 151 -9.49 -0.48 36.71
CA GLN A 151 -9.68 0.65 35.82
C GLN A 151 -8.60 0.64 34.75
N VAL A 152 -8.98 0.82 33.49
CA VAL A 152 -8.03 0.82 32.37
C VAL A 152 -8.16 2.11 31.59
N ALA A 153 -7.01 2.73 31.31
CA ALA A 153 -6.91 3.93 30.51
C ALA A 153 -5.78 3.85 29.50
N VAL A 154 -5.84 4.72 28.50
CA VAL A 154 -4.75 5.00 27.57
C VAL A 154 -4.33 6.44 27.78
N ASN A 155 -3.03 6.69 27.90
CA ASN A 155 -2.48 8.03 28.01
C ASN A 155 -1.25 8.11 27.10
N PRO A 156 -1.42 8.44 25.81
CA PRO A 156 -0.31 8.50 24.88
C PRO A 156 0.68 9.59 25.26
N GLU A 157 1.94 9.38 24.94
CA GLU A 157 2.98 10.41 25.06
C GLU A 157 3.13 11.22 23.76
N PHE A 158 3.62 12.47 23.83
CA PHE A 158 3.89 13.33 22.67
C PHE A 158 5.28 13.98 22.74
N MET A 159 6.21 13.33 23.44
CA MET A 159 7.54 13.88 23.72
C MET A 159 8.45 13.70 22.50
N ARG A 160 9.35 14.66 22.28
CA ARG A 160 10.39 14.57 21.24
C ARG A 160 11.74 14.38 21.90
N GLU A 161 12.50 13.41 21.37
CA GLU A 161 13.84 13.14 21.87
C GLU A 161 14.73 14.39 21.77
N GLY A 162 15.48 14.70 22.84
CA GLY A 162 16.27 15.92 22.99
C GLY A 162 15.54 17.11 23.64
N SER A 163 14.22 17.00 23.89
CA SER A 163 13.43 18.05 24.55
C SER A 163 12.30 17.51 25.45
N SER A 164 12.39 16.24 25.86
CA SER A 164 11.33 15.48 26.51
C SER A 164 10.94 15.99 27.88
N LEU A 165 11.89 16.49 28.68
CA LEU A 165 11.55 17.11 29.97
C LEU A 165 10.65 18.32 29.79
N ARG A 166 10.95 19.17 28.80
CA ARG A 166 10.15 20.35 28.47
C ARG A 166 8.79 19.93 27.89
N ASP A 167 8.80 18.98 26.96
CA ASP A 167 7.59 18.48 26.32
C ASP A 167 6.66 17.76 27.33
N PHE A 168 7.19 17.13 28.38
CA PHE A 168 6.39 16.55 29.47
C PHE A 168 5.79 17.63 30.37
N ALA A 169 6.56 18.66 30.72
CA ALA A 169 6.10 19.71 31.63
C ALA A 169 5.06 20.64 30.98
N GLN A 170 5.22 20.94 29.69
CA GLN A 170 4.35 21.84 28.92
C GLN A 170 3.93 21.23 27.57
N PRO A 171 3.21 20.10 27.56
CA PRO A 171 2.74 19.50 26.32
C PRO A 171 1.62 20.35 25.70
N PRO A 172 1.33 20.15 24.40
CA PRO A 172 0.16 20.80 23.78
C PRO A 172 -1.17 20.33 24.39
N LEU A 173 -1.22 19.10 24.89
CA LEU A 173 -2.35 18.55 25.64
C LEU A 173 -1.91 17.34 26.49
N THR A 174 -2.68 17.04 27.52
CA THR A 174 -2.67 15.75 28.23
C THR A 174 -3.89 14.95 27.79
N LEU A 175 -3.68 13.90 26.99
CA LEU A 175 -4.76 13.07 26.45
C LEU A 175 -4.98 11.81 27.29
N VAL A 176 -6.23 11.57 27.68
CA VAL A 176 -6.65 10.37 28.41
C VAL A 176 -7.83 9.70 27.72
N GLY A 177 -7.66 8.43 27.36
CA GLY A 177 -8.69 7.55 26.82
C GLY A 177 -9.21 6.59 27.87
N CYS A 178 -10.45 6.74 28.33
CA CYS A 178 -11.12 5.79 29.25
C CYS A 178 -12.65 5.95 29.17
N ASP A 179 -13.38 4.92 29.57
CA ASP A 179 -14.85 4.92 29.44
C ASP A 179 -15.55 5.56 30.65
N ASP A 180 -14.89 5.67 31.79
CA ASP A 180 -15.46 6.20 33.03
C ASP A 180 -14.78 7.49 33.52
N SER A 181 -15.54 8.34 34.20
CA SER A 181 -15.08 9.64 34.73
C SER A 181 -14.22 9.52 35.99
N THR A 182 -14.32 8.41 36.73
CA THR A 182 -13.53 8.17 37.94
C THR A 182 -12.06 7.97 37.56
N THR A 183 -11.78 7.11 36.58
CA THR A 183 -10.44 6.90 36.03
C THR A 183 -9.87 8.19 35.44
N ALA A 184 -10.69 8.96 34.71
CA ALA A 184 -10.27 10.27 34.19
C ALA A 184 -9.88 11.23 35.33
N SER A 185 -10.58 11.20 36.46
CA SER A 185 -10.29 12.05 37.62
C SER A 185 -8.98 11.65 38.32
N VAL A 186 -8.70 10.35 38.43
CA VAL A 186 -7.42 9.83 38.93
C VAL A 186 -6.27 10.34 38.07
N LEU A 187 -6.39 10.27 36.75
CA LEU A 187 -5.33 10.75 35.85
C LEU A 187 -5.25 12.26 35.76
N ARG A 188 -6.35 12.98 35.99
CA ARG A 188 -6.33 14.44 36.12
C ARG A 188 -5.53 14.87 37.35
N ALA A 189 -5.68 14.15 38.47
CA ALA A 189 -4.88 14.38 39.67
C ALA A 189 -3.40 14.01 39.45
N LEU A 190 -3.11 12.92 38.72
CA LEU A 190 -1.75 12.50 38.37
C LEU A 190 -0.99 13.56 37.56
N TYR A 191 -1.69 14.31 36.70
CA TYR A 191 -1.10 15.32 35.83
C TYR A 191 -1.46 16.76 36.24
N ALA A 192 -1.79 17.00 37.52
CA ALA A 192 -2.25 18.30 38.00
C ALA A 192 -1.22 19.43 37.79
N ASP A 193 0.07 19.11 37.89
CA ASP A 193 1.18 20.06 37.72
C ASP A 193 1.70 20.16 36.27
N VAL A 194 1.08 19.45 35.32
CA VAL A 194 1.42 19.54 33.90
C VAL A 194 0.68 20.73 33.27
N GLY A 195 1.44 21.66 32.68
CA GLY A 195 0.94 22.93 32.14
C GLY A 195 0.20 22.80 30.80
N ALA A 196 -0.82 21.95 30.71
CA ALA A 196 -1.54 21.66 29.46
C ALA A 196 -3.04 21.40 29.66
N PRO A 197 -3.87 21.63 28.62
CA PRO A 197 -5.27 21.20 28.64
C PRO A 197 -5.39 19.68 28.82
N PHE A 198 -6.23 19.27 29.77
CA PHE A 198 -6.56 17.85 29.97
C PHE A 198 -7.78 17.46 29.12
N VAL A 199 -7.58 16.50 28.20
CA VAL A 199 -8.59 16.02 27.26
C VAL A 199 -8.96 14.58 27.60
N HIS A 200 -10.24 14.34 27.87
CA HIS A 200 -10.81 13.00 28.11
C HIS A 200 -11.63 12.55 26.89
N THR A 201 -11.40 11.33 26.41
CA THR A 201 -12.08 10.72 25.26
C THR A 201 -12.19 9.20 25.43
N ALA A 202 -12.81 8.50 24.47
CA ALA A 202 -12.81 7.04 24.39
C ALA A 202 -11.41 6.45 24.12
N VAL A 203 -11.17 5.23 24.61
CA VAL A 203 -9.89 4.49 24.50
C VAL A 203 -9.36 4.45 23.06
N LYS A 204 -10.16 3.95 22.12
CA LYS A 204 -9.77 3.82 20.70
C LYS A 204 -9.44 5.15 20.04
N THR A 205 -10.12 6.22 20.45
CA THR A 205 -9.84 7.57 19.96
C THR A 205 -8.47 8.04 20.45
N ALA A 206 -8.16 7.83 21.74
CA ALA A 206 -6.86 8.20 22.27
C ALA A 206 -5.71 7.40 21.62
N GLU A 207 -5.87 6.09 21.43
CA GLU A 207 -4.92 5.24 20.69
C GLU A 207 -4.67 5.78 19.26
N MET A 208 -5.73 6.19 18.56
CA MET A 208 -5.64 6.69 17.18
C MET A 208 -4.94 8.06 17.08
N VAL A 209 -5.19 8.97 18.03
CA VAL A 209 -4.64 10.35 17.98
C VAL A 209 -3.11 10.35 17.90
N LYS A 210 -2.43 9.45 18.62
CA LYS A 210 -0.97 9.33 18.55
C LYS A 210 -0.48 8.92 17.16
N TYR A 211 -1.14 7.95 16.53
CA TYR A 211 -0.82 7.52 15.17
C TYR A 211 -1.07 8.63 14.14
N VAL A 212 -2.20 9.35 14.26
CA VAL A 212 -2.52 10.47 13.38
C VAL A 212 -1.47 11.58 13.50
N SER A 213 -1.07 11.91 14.73
CA SER A 213 -0.05 12.94 14.98
C SER A 213 1.28 12.58 14.32
N ASN A 214 1.79 11.37 14.57
CA ASN A 214 3.07 10.93 14.01
C ASN A 214 3.02 10.78 12.47
N ALA A 215 1.90 10.28 11.93
CA ALA A 215 1.71 10.19 10.48
C ALA A 215 1.69 11.58 9.83
N PHE A 216 1.04 12.56 10.46
CA PHE A 216 1.01 13.94 9.95
C PHE A 216 2.37 14.63 10.06
N HIS A 217 3.14 14.38 11.13
CA HIS A 217 4.52 14.87 11.23
C HIS A 217 5.38 14.32 10.09
N ALA A 218 5.30 13.01 9.82
CA ALA A 218 6.01 12.39 8.70
C ALA A 218 5.58 12.97 7.34
N LEU A 219 4.26 13.16 7.14
CA LEU A 219 3.70 13.77 5.94
C LEU A 219 4.27 15.17 5.70
N LYS A 220 4.34 16.01 6.74
CA LYS A 220 4.86 17.38 6.65
C LYS A 220 6.35 17.41 6.26
N VAL A 221 7.16 16.51 6.82
CA VAL A 221 8.57 16.40 6.47
C VAL A 221 8.72 15.98 5.01
N CYS A 222 8.02 14.93 4.58
CA CYS A 222 8.07 14.47 3.19
C CYS A 222 7.59 15.54 2.21
N PHE A 223 6.50 16.25 2.54
CA PHE A 223 5.99 17.35 1.72
C PHE A 223 7.03 18.47 1.59
N ALA A 224 7.63 18.91 2.70
CA ALA A 224 8.65 19.97 2.67
C ALA A 224 9.88 19.56 1.85
N ASN A 225 10.31 18.30 1.96
CA ASN A 225 11.45 17.77 1.19
C ASN A 225 11.12 17.73 -0.32
N GLU A 226 9.96 17.20 -0.72
CA GLU A 226 9.58 17.16 -2.14
C GLU A 226 9.44 18.56 -2.75
N ILE A 227 8.90 19.52 -2.00
CA ILE A 227 8.87 20.91 -2.45
C ILE A 227 10.29 21.49 -2.55
N GLY A 228 11.16 21.17 -1.59
CA GLY A 228 12.56 21.58 -1.61
C GLY A 228 13.30 21.09 -2.87
N ASP A 229 13.15 19.81 -3.21
CA ASP A 229 13.78 19.21 -4.39
C ASP A 229 13.28 19.88 -5.69
N VAL A 230 11.99 20.22 -5.77
CA VAL A 230 11.42 20.94 -6.93
C VAL A 230 11.95 22.36 -6.99
N CYS A 231 12.01 23.05 -5.85
CA CYS A 231 12.54 24.41 -5.78
C CYS A 231 14.00 24.44 -6.26
N GLU A 232 14.84 23.52 -5.79
CA GLU A 232 16.23 23.40 -6.22
C GLU A 232 16.34 23.20 -7.74
N ALA A 233 15.59 22.26 -8.30
CA ALA A 233 15.63 21.97 -9.74
C ALA A 233 15.06 23.11 -10.62
N LEU A 234 14.16 23.94 -10.08
CA LEU A 234 13.58 25.09 -10.78
C LEU A 234 14.32 26.41 -10.49
N GLY A 235 15.39 26.39 -9.69
CA GLY A 235 16.16 27.59 -9.34
C GLY A 235 15.46 28.54 -8.36
N ALA A 236 14.52 28.04 -7.55
CA ALA A 236 13.85 28.78 -6.48
C ALA A 236 14.49 28.47 -5.10
N ASP A 237 14.53 29.47 -4.21
CA ASP A 237 15.00 29.26 -2.84
C ASP A 237 13.93 28.52 -2.01
N ALA A 238 14.20 27.23 -1.73
CA ALA A 238 13.33 26.38 -0.95
C ALA A 238 13.06 26.92 0.47
N GLN A 239 14.06 27.52 1.13
CA GLN A 239 13.91 28.05 2.48
C GLN A 239 13.03 29.30 2.47
N GLU A 240 13.20 30.19 1.48
CA GLU A 240 12.33 31.34 1.32
C GLU A 240 10.88 30.93 0.98
N VAL A 241 10.70 29.97 0.06
CA VAL A 241 9.38 29.41 -0.27
C VAL A 241 8.69 28.86 0.97
N MET A 242 9.37 28.01 1.75
CA MET A 242 8.79 27.44 2.97
C MET A 242 8.54 28.49 4.05
N ARG A 243 9.42 29.49 4.19
CA ARG A 243 9.23 30.61 5.12
C ARG A 243 7.95 31.39 4.79
N ILE A 244 7.74 31.75 3.52
CA ILE A 244 6.55 32.47 3.06
C ILE A 244 5.29 31.59 3.20
N PHE A 245 5.37 30.31 2.82
CA PHE A 245 4.28 29.35 2.97
C PHE A 245 3.77 29.27 4.42
N LEU A 246 4.70 29.25 5.39
CA LEU A 246 4.40 29.17 6.83
C LEU A 246 3.84 30.47 7.45
N MET A 247 3.83 31.58 6.70
CA MET A 247 3.19 32.83 7.15
C MET A 247 1.65 32.74 7.14
N ASP A 248 1.08 31.89 6.28
CA ASP A 248 -0.37 31.71 6.23
C ASP A 248 -0.88 30.79 7.36
N ARG A 249 -1.56 31.40 8.34
CA ARG A 249 -2.22 30.72 9.45
C ARG A 249 -3.75 30.62 9.27
N LYS A 250 -4.28 31.06 8.12
CA LYS A 250 -5.71 30.93 7.78
C LYS A 250 -5.99 29.65 7.02
N LEU A 251 -5.10 29.22 6.12
CA LEU A 251 -5.25 27.98 5.36
C LEU A 251 -4.08 27.02 5.62
N ASN A 252 -2.84 27.40 5.24
CA ASN A 252 -1.70 26.47 5.19
C ASN A 252 -1.35 25.81 6.54
N VAL A 253 -1.29 26.60 7.62
CA VAL A 253 -1.04 26.08 8.97
C VAL A 253 -2.25 26.37 9.86
N SER A 254 -3.36 25.70 9.54
CA SER A 254 -4.65 25.86 10.21
C SER A 254 -5.44 24.54 10.25
N GLU A 255 -6.67 24.57 10.79
CA GLU A 255 -7.62 23.45 10.71
C GLU A 255 -8.22 23.22 9.31
N ALA A 256 -8.03 24.16 8.37
CA ALA A 256 -8.55 24.05 7.03
C ALA A 256 -8.02 22.79 6.32
N TYR A 257 -8.88 22.14 5.52
CA TYR A 257 -8.57 20.92 4.76
C TYR A 257 -8.25 19.67 5.61
N LEU A 258 -8.36 19.73 6.94
CA LEU A 258 -8.14 18.60 7.86
C LEU A 258 -9.44 17.94 8.36
N ARG A 259 -10.58 18.22 7.71
CA ARG A 259 -11.87 17.59 8.03
C ARG A 259 -12.07 16.33 7.18
N PRO A 260 -12.24 15.14 7.79
CA PRO A 260 -12.56 13.93 7.03
C PRO A 260 -13.86 14.10 6.25
N GLY A 261 -13.87 13.73 4.98
CA GLY A 261 -15.03 13.87 4.11
C GLY A 261 -14.85 13.14 2.80
N PHE A 262 -15.40 13.71 1.73
CA PHE A 262 -15.30 13.19 0.38
C PHE A 262 -14.05 13.69 -0.36
N ALA A 263 -13.94 13.37 -1.65
CA ALA A 263 -12.86 13.84 -2.52
C ALA A 263 -12.85 15.39 -2.62
N PHE A 264 -11.67 15.97 -2.81
CA PHE A 264 -11.55 17.38 -3.19
C PHE A 264 -11.76 17.54 -4.71
N GLY A 265 -12.14 18.75 -5.13
CA GLY A 265 -12.32 19.11 -6.53
C GLY A 265 -12.20 20.62 -6.75
N GLY A 266 -12.89 21.12 -7.78
CA GLY A 266 -12.88 22.52 -8.16
C GLY A 266 -11.75 22.86 -9.14
N SER A 267 -11.76 24.08 -9.66
CA SER A 267 -10.91 24.49 -10.79
C SER A 267 -9.41 24.67 -10.50
N CYS A 268 -9.01 24.74 -9.22
CA CYS A 268 -7.63 25.06 -8.83
C CYS A 268 -6.85 23.82 -8.34
N LEU A 269 -7.31 23.13 -7.30
CA LEU A 269 -6.51 22.11 -6.62
C LEU A 269 -6.04 20.97 -7.55
N PRO A 270 -6.92 20.32 -8.33
CA PRO A 270 -6.48 19.24 -9.21
C PRO A 270 -5.56 19.74 -10.33
N LYS A 271 -5.92 20.86 -10.95
CA LYS A 271 -5.15 21.47 -12.05
C LYS A 271 -3.74 21.86 -11.62
N ASP A 272 -3.61 22.57 -10.51
CA ASP A 272 -2.32 23.09 -10.05
C ASP A 272 -1.41 21.96 -9.55
N LEU A 273 -1.98 20.95 -8.90
CA LEU A 273 -1.22 19.76 -8.52
C LEU A 273 -0.73 18.97 -9.75
N ARG A 274 -1.57 18.79 -10.79
CA ARG A 274 -1.14 18.17 -12.05
C ARG A 274 -0.01 18.97 -12.70
N ALA A 275 -0.11 20.30 -12.71
CA ALA A 275 0.91 21.16 -13.27
C ALA A 275 2.24 21.06 -12.50
N LEU A 276 2.20 21.07 -11.17
CA LEU A 276 3.39 20.91 -10.33
C LEU A 276 4.07 19.55 -10.54
N VAL A 277 3.29 18.47 -10.53
CA VAL A 277 3.80 17.11 -10.78
C VAL A 277 4.38 17.00 -12.20
N HIS A 278 3.76 17.63 -13.19
CA HIS A 278 4.30 17.68 -14.55
C HIS A 278 5.61 18.47 -14.62
N ALA A 279 5.67 19.66 -14.01
CA ALA A 279 6.87 20.50 -13.97
C ALA A 279 8.04 19.74 -13.31
N ALA A 280 7.81 19.09 -12.18
CA ALA A 280 8.82 18.27 -11.52
C ALA A 280 9.33 17.14 -12.42
N ARG A 281 8.45 16.47 -13.18
CA ARG A 281 8.85 15.46 -14.18
C ARG A 281 9.70 16.04 -15.32
N THR A 282 9.44 17.28 -15.74
CA THR A 282 10.24 17.92 -16.80
C THR A 282 11.65 18.29 -16.36
N VAL A 283 11.85 18.49 -15.06
CA VAL A 283 13.18 18.69 -14.45
C VAL A 283 13.66 17.46 -13.68
N ASP A 284 13.10 16.30 -14.01
CA ASP A 284 13.60 15.02 -13.57
C ASP A 284 13.59 14.79 -12.03
N VAL A 285 12.77 15.53 -11.28
CA VAL A 285 12.55 15.40 -9.84
C VAL A 285 11.36 14.47 -9.52
N PRO A 286 11.57 13.39 -8.75
CA PRO A 286 10.50 12.48 -8.38
C PRO A 286 9.68 12.97 -7.16
N LEU A 287 8.38 13.16 -7.34
CA LEU A 287 7.45 13.54 -6.26
C LEU A 287 6.54 12.38 -5.85
N ALA A 288 7.06 11.42 -5.08
CA ALA A 288 6.34 10.19 -4.74
C ALA A 288 5.08 10.42 -3.89
N LEU A 289 5.12 11.39 -2.97
CA LEU A 289 3.99 11.77 -2.14
C LEU A 289 2.98 12.58 -2.95
N LEU A 290 3.42 13.67 -3.58
CA LEU A 290 2.50 14.56 -4.31
C LEU A 290 1.87 13.88 -5.53
N SER A 291 2.55 12.93 -6.18
CA SER A 291 1.96 12.16 -7.28
C SER A 291 0.82 11.23 -6.87
N GLU A 292 0.78 10.80 -5.61
CA GLU A 292 -0.24 9.88 -5.09
C GLU A 292 -1.50 10.60 -4.56
N VAL A 293 -1.46 11.93 -4.43
CA VAL A 293 -2.60 12.71 -3.91
C VAL A 293 -3.83 12.59 -4.82
N LEU A 294 -3.67 12.70 -6.15
CA LEU A 294 -4.78 12.54 -7.11
C LEU A 294 -5.32 11.10 -7.17
N PRO A 295 -4.48 10.05 -7.34
CA PRO A 295 -4.94 8.66 -7.25
C PRO A 295 -5.69 8.33 -5.94
N SER A 296 -5.21 8.86 -4.81
CA SER A 296 -5.87 8.72 -3.51
C SER A 296 -7.25 9.40 -3.49
N ASN A 297 -7.35 10.60 -4.08
CA ASN A 297 -8.59 11.36 -4.23
C ASN A 297 -9.62 10.60 -5.08
N GLU A 298 -9.22 10.09 -6.25
CA GLU A 298 -10.06 9.22 -7.09
C GLU A 298 -10.50 7.94 -6.35
N GLY A 299 -9.62 7.40 -5.51
CA GLY A 299 -9.94 6.27 -4.64
C GLY A 299 -11.11 6.55 -3.70
N GLN A 300 -11.32 7.79 -3.24
CA GLN A 300 -12.51 8.17 -2.46
C GLN A 300 -13.78 8.07 -3.30
N ILE A 301 -13.74 8.57 -4.55
CA ILE A 301 -14.87 8.52 -5.48
C ILE A 301 -15.25 7.06 -5.78
N ARG A 302 -14.26 6.22 -6.08
CA ARG A 302 -14.48 4.77 -6.31
C ARG A 302 -15.12 4.09 -5.10
N ARG A 303 -14.66 4.39 -3.87
CA ARG A 303 -15.26 3.82 -2.65
C ARG A 303 -16.71 4.27 -2.45
N ALA A 304 -17.06 5.51 -2.79
CA ALA A 304 -18.44 5.98 -2.74
C ALA A 304 -19.33 5.23 -3.74
N VAL A 305 -18.85 5.04 -4.99
CA VAL A 305 -19.54 4.21 -5.99
C VAL A 305 -19.73 2.78 -5.46
N GLU A 306 -18.68 2.16 -4.94
CA GLU A 306 -18.74 0.80 -4.38
C GLU A 306 -19.73 0.70 -3.20
N ALA A 307 -19.77 1.69 -2.32
CA ALA A 307 -20.71 1.74 -1.21
C ALA A 307 -22.16 1.80 -1.71
N VAL A 308 -22.45 2.63 -2.72
CA VAL A 308 -23.77 2.72 -3.35
C VAL A 308 -24.15 1.39 -4.00
N LEU A 309 -23.29 0.84 -4.85
CA LEU A 309 -23.54 -0.43 -5.55
C LEU A 309 -23.68 -1.61 -4.59
N GLY A 310 -22.97 -1.58 -3.45
CA GLY A 310 -23.07 -2.59 -2.39
C GLY A 310 -24.47 -2.71 -1.79
N THR A 311 -25.29 -1.65 -1.86
CA THR A 311 -26.70 -1.68 -1.44
C THR A 311 -27.58 -2.52 -2.37
N ARG A 312 -27.12 -2.80 -3.61
CA ARG A 312 -27.85 -3.47 -4.70
C ARG A 312 -29.14 -2.76 -5.14
N LYS A 313 -29.40 -1.56 -4.67
CA LYS A 313 -30.55 -0.74 -5.07
C LYS A 313 -30.22 0.04 -6.33
N ARG A 314 -31.24 0.38 -7.13
CA ARG A 314 -31.03 1.06 -8.42
C ARG A 314 -31.45 2.52 -8.42
N ARG A 315 -32.43 2.93 -7.60
CA ARG A 315 -32.87 4.33 -7.56
C ARG A 315 -32.05 5.11 -6.53
N ILE A 316 -31.22 6.02 -7.01
CA ILE A 316 -30.26 6.76 -6.20
C ILE A 316 -30.61 8.24 -6.21
N GLY A 317 -30.77 8.84 -5.04
CA GLY A 317 -30.89 10.29 -4.87
C GLY A 317 -29.55 10.84 -4.40
N VAL A 318 -29.01 11.84 -5.10
CA VAL A 318 -27.76 12.52 -4.75
C VAL A 318 -28.05 13.94 -4.31
N VAL A 319 -27.51 14.35 -3.16
CA VAL A 319 -27.66 15.70 -2.60
C VAL A 319 -26.34 16.45 -2.75
N GLY A 320 -26.37 17.54 -3.51
CA GLY A 320 -25.20 18.33 -3.88
C GLY A 320 -24.50 17.81 -5.13
N LEU A 321 -24.32 18.70 -6.11
CA LEU A 321 -23.62 18.44 -7.37
C LEU A 321 -22.38 19.33 -7.52
N ALA A 322 -22.42 20.56 -6.99
CA ALA A 322 -21.26 21.43 -6.94
C ALA A 322 -20.14 20.86 -6.04
N PHE A 323 -18.89 21.24 -6.33
CA PHE A 323 -17.73 20.69 -5.61
C PHE A 323 -17.69 21.11 -4.13
N LYS A 324 -18.41 22.18 -3.74
CA LYS A 324 -18.56 22.65 -2.36
C LYS A 324 -19.93 23.31 -2.17
N ALA A 325 -20.42 23.35 -0.94
CA ALA A 325 -21.63 24.09 -0.60
C ALA A 325 -21.47 25.61 -0.88
N GLY A 326 -22.56 26.25 -1.33
CA GLY A 326 -22.63 27.69 -1.55
C GLY A 326 -22.02 28.18 -2.88
N THR A 327 -21.75 27.28 -3.84
CA THR A 327 -21.28 27.62 -5.18
C THR A 327 -22.01 26.77 -6.22
N ASP A 328 -22.06 27.26 -7.46
CA ASP A 328 -22.58 26.60 -8.64
C ASP A 328 -21.47 25.98 -9.52
N ASP A 329 -20.19 26.06 -9.11
CA ASP A 329 -19.07 25.55 -9.89
C ASP A 329 -19.04 24.02 -9.92
N LEU A 330 -19.20 23.46 -11.12
CA LEU A 330 -19.21 22.04 -11.39
C LEU A 330 -17.87 21.51 -11.93
N ARG A 331 -16.92 22.39 -12.24
CA ARG A 331 -15.66 22.00 -12.88
C ARG A 331 -14.84 21.15 -11.93
N GLU A 332 -14.43 19.98 -12.41
CA GLU A 332 -13.75 18.95 -11.61
C GLU A 332 -14.49 18.62 -10.30
N SER A 333 -15.83 18.67 -10.30
CA SER A 333 -16.62 18.25 -9.15
C SER A 333 -16.56 16.72 -8.97
N PRO A 334 -16.17 16.22 -7.79
CA PRO A 334 -16.16 14.78 -7.52
C PRO A 334 -17.57 14.19 -7.48
N MET A 335 -18.60 15.03 -7.25
CA MET A 335 -20.01 14.60 -7.29
C MET A 335 -20.47 14.33 -8.73
N VAL A 336 -20.00 15.13 -9.70
CA VAL A 336 -20.26 14.87 -11.13
C VAL A 336 -19.66 13.53 -11.52
N ALA A 337 -18.37 13.30 -11.22
CA ALA A 337 -17.70 12.03 -11.51
C ALA A 337 -18.41 10.83 -10.84
N LEU A 338 -18.86 10.98 -9.59
CA LEU A 338 -19.65 9.96 -8.90
C LEU A 338 -20.95 9.64 -9.65
N VAL A 339 -21.71 10.66 -10.07
CA VAL A 339 -22.97 10.51 -10.78
C VAL A 339 -22.76 9.82 -12.13
N GLU A 340 -21.78 10.24 -12.92
CA GLU A 340 -21.45 9.62 -14.22
C GLU A 340 -21.12 8.13 -14.06
N MET A 341 -20.31 7.79 -13.07
CA MET A 341 -19.96 6.40 -12.78
C MET A 341 -21.19 5.57 -12.39
N LEU A 342 -22.12 6.12 -11.61
CA LEU A 342 -23.36 5.42 -11.23
C LEU A 342 -24.29 5.22 -12.43
N ILE A 343 -24.45 6.24 -13.28
CA ILE A 343 -25.22 6.14 -14.53
C ILE A 343 -24.61 5.06 -15.44
N GLY A 344 -23.29 5.06 -15.62
CA GLY A 344 -22.57 4.05 -16.39
C GLY A 344 -22.67 2.62 -15.83
N LYS A 345 -23.10 2.46 -14.57
CA LYS A 345 -23.40 1.17 -13.94
C LYS A 345 -24.89 0.80 -13.97
N GLY A 346 -25.71 1.59 -14.66
CA GLY A 346 -27.14 1.35 -14.83
C GLY A 346 -27.98 1.73 -13.60
N CYS A 347 -27.48 2.62 -12.73
CA CYS A 347 -28.28 3.21 -11.67
C CYS A 347 -29.20 4.30 -12.24
N ASP A 348 -30.41 4.38 -11.69
CA ASP A 348 -31.39 5.41 -11.97
C ASP A 348 -31.19 6.57 -10.97
N VAL A 349 -30.39 7.55 -11.40
CA VAL A 349 -29.88 8.63 -10.54
C VAL A 349 -30.73 9.89 -10.68
N ARG A 350 -31.08 10.49 -9.55
CA ARG A 350 -31.66 11.84 -9.45
C ARG A 350 -30.80 12.71 -8.56
N VAL A 351 -30.70 13.99 -8.87
CA VAL A 351 -29.80 14.92 -8.19
C VAL A 351 -30.59 16.10 -7.66
N PHE A 352 -30.31 16.55 -6.43
CA PHE A 352 -30.83 17.80 -5.90
C PHE A 352 -29.68 18.71 -5.50
N ASP A 353 -29.58 19.86 -6.17
CA ASP A 353 -28.68 20.95 -5.79
C ASP A 353 -29.36 22.29 -6.13
N PRO A 354 -29.73 23.11 -5.13
CA PRO A 354 -30.45 24.37 -5.37
C PRO A 354 -29.59 25.44 -6.06
N ASN A 355 -28.25 25.33 -5.96
CA ASN A 355 -27.33 26.29 -6.55
C ASN A 355 -27.10 25.99 -8.04
N VAL A 356 -27.36 24.75 -8.45
CA VAL A 356 -27.24 24.27 -9.83
C VAL A 356 -28.63 24.14 -10.45
N ALA A 357 -29.44 25.19 -10.36
CA ALA A 357 -30.68 25.28 -11.10
C ALA A 357 -30.38 25.84 -12.51
N ILE A 358 -30.66 25.08 -13.57
CA ILE A 358 -30.38 25.45 -14.97
C ILE A 358 -30.86 26.87 -15.31
N ALA A 359 -32.00 27.29 -14.73
CA ALA A 359 -32.59 28.62 -14.94
C ALA A 359 -31.78 29.80 -14.34
N ARG A 360 -30.74 29.53 -13.54
CA ARG A 360 -29.93 30.55 -12.83
C ARG A 360 -28.46 30.59 -13.26
N LEU A 361 -28.03 29.70 -14.14
CA LEU A 361 -26.63 29.60 -14.57
C LEU A 361 -26.29 30.64 -15.65
N ILE A 362 -25.18 31.35 -15.47
CA ILE A 362 -24.68 32.38 -16.40
C ILE A 362 -23.22 32.05 -16.80
N GLY A 363 -22.85 32.31 -18.04
CA GLY A 363 -21.45 32.25 -18.49
C GLY A 363 -20.87 30.83 -18.59
N ALA A 364 -19.69 30.61 -18.02
CA ALA A 364 -18.89 29.38 -18.22
C ALA A 364 -19.53 28.12 -17.61
N ASN A 365 -20.27 28.24 -16.50
CA ASN A 365 -20.92 27.09 -15.84
C ASN A 365 -22.08 26.55 -16.67
N ARG A 366 -22.86 27.44 -17.30
CA ARG A 366 -23.94 27.04 -18.22
C ARG A 366 -23.38 26.29 -19.43
N ARG A 367 -22.31 26.82 -20.02
CA ARG A 367 -21.64 26.19 -21.15
C ARG A 367 -21.12 24.80 -20.80
N TYR A 368 -20.47 24.64 -19.65
CA TYR A 368 -20.02 23.33 -19.16
C TYR A 368 -21.16 22.32 -19.02
N ILE A 369 -22.33 22.74 -18.51
CA ILE A 369 -23.48 21.81 -18.41
C ILE A 369 -24.05 21.43 -19.77
N GLU A 370 -24.22 22.41 -20.66
CA GLU A 370 -24.82 22.20 -21.98
C GLU A 370 -23.91 21.39 -22.90
N GLU A 371 -22.59 21.59 -22.82
CA GLU A 371 -21.60 20.96 -23.70
C GLU A 371 -21.01 19.66 -23.13
N GLU A 372 -20.64 19.63 -21.84
CA GLU A 372 -19.88 18.51 -21.25
C GLU A 372 -20.79 17.50 -20.52
N ILE A 373 -21.84 17.95 -19.82
CA ILE A 373 -22.70 17.07 -19.00
C ILE A 373 -24.23 17.22 -19.25
N PRO A 374 -24.70 17.24 -20.51
CA PRO A 374 -26.12 17.50 -20.82
C PRO A 374 -27.06 16.43 -20.24
N HIS A 375 -26.55 15.21 -20.09
CA HIS A 375 -27.30 14.07 -19.55
C HIS A 375 -27.49 14.13 -18.02
N ILE A 376 -26.68 14.89 -17.28
CA ILE A 376 -26.84 15.09 -15.82
C ILE A 376 -27.86 16.20 -15.55
N ALA A 377 -27.91 17.21 -16.42
CA ALA A 377 -28.84 18.33 -16.31
C ALA A 377 -30.30 17.87 -16.24
N SER A 378 -30.66 16.82 -17.00
CA SER A 378 -32.00 16.24 -17.01
C SER A 378 -32.36 15.43 -15.75
N LEU A 379 -31.39 15.14 -14.89
CA LEU A 379 -31.57 14.36 -13.66
C LEU A 379 -31.85 15.23 -12.44
N ILE A 380 -31.78 16.56 -12.59
CA ILE A 380 -31.97 17.52 -11.50
C ILE A 380 -33.45 17.55 -11.07
N CYS A 381 -33.68 17.34 -9.78
CA CYS A 381 -34.98 17.47 -9.13
C CYS A 381 -35.28 18.92 -8.77
N ALA A 382 -36.55 19.31 -8.89
CA ALA A 382 -37.01 20.65 -8.52
C ALA A 382 -37.07 20.87 -7.00
N ASP A 383 -37.30 19.81 -6.23
CA ASP A 383 -37.43 19.87 -4.78
C ASP A 383 -36.97 18.58 -4.08
N VAL A 384 -36.85 18.66 -2.75
CA VAL A 384 -36.45 17.57 -1.86
C VAL A 384 -37.43 16.40 -1.90
N GLN A 385 -38.73 16.67 -2.03
CA GLN A 385 -39.75 15.64 -1.97
C GLN A 385 -39.67 14.73 -3.20
N ALA A 386 -39.47 15.31 -4.38
CA ALA A 386 -39.24 14.58 -5.62
C ALA A 386 -38.01 13.65 -5.54
N LEU A 387 -36.91 14.14 -4.95
CA LEU A 387 -35.71 13.34 -4.74
C LEU A 387 -35.96 12.16 -3.79
N VAL A 388 -36.58 12.42 -2.64
CA VAL A 388 -36.81 11.40 -1.61
C VAL A 388 -37.84 10.36 -2.08
N THR A 389 -38.90 10.77 -2.78
CA THR A 389 -39.89 9.85 -3.34
C THR A 389 -39.28 8.91 -4.40
N HIS A 390 -38.28 9.37 -5.15
CA HIS A 390 -37.55 8.54 -6.11
C HIS A 390 -36.58 7.58 -5.44
N ALA A 391 -35.77 8.08 -4.51
CA ALA A 391 -34.58 7.42 -4.03
C ALA A 391 -34.87 6.21 -3.13
N GLU A 392 -34.08 5.15 -3.28
CA GLU A 392 -33.97 4.08 -2.28
C GLU A 392 -32.66 4.18 -1.49
N VAL A 393 -31.68 4.88 -2.06
CA VAL A 393 -30.40 5.25 -1.47
C VAL A 393 -30.21 6.76 -1.61
N LEU A 394 -29.92 7.45 -0.51
CA LEU A 394 -29.61 8.86 -0.49
C LEU A 394 -28.11 9.04 -0.26
N VAL A 395 -27.43 9.68 -1.21
CA VAL A 395 -26.00 9.97 -1.15
C VAL A 395 -25.82 11.45 -0.84
N ILE A 396 -25.16 11.73 0.28
CA ILE A 396 -24.95 13.09 0.76
C ILE A 396 -23.55 13.57 0.39
N GLY A 397 -23.46 14.54 -0.52
CA GLY A 397 -22.20 15.07 -1.03
C GLY A 397 -21.64 16.29 -0.30
N ASN A 398 -22.51 17.12 0.28
CA ASN A 398 -22.09 18.34 0.98
C ASN A 398 -22.87 18.59 2.27
N ALA A 399 -22.26 19.35 3.18
CA ALA A 399 -22.91 19.83 4.39
C ALA A 399 -23.62 21.15 4.09
N SER A 400 -24.95 21.12 4.08
CA SER A 400 -25.82 22.25 3.74
C SER A 400 -27.18 22.11 4.43
N ASP A 401 -27.93 23.21 4.55
CA ASP A 401 -29.29 23.23 5.09
C ASP A 401 -30.24 22.36 4.27
N GLU A 402 -29.95 22.17 2.98
CA GLU A 402 -30.65 21.25 2.09
C GLU A 402 -30.43 19.80 2.48
N THR A 403 -29.20 19.44 2.82
CA THR A 403 -28.90 18.09 3.32
C THR A 403 -29.68 17.79 4.58
N GLU A 404 -29.80 18.73 5.52
CA GLU A 404 -30.62 18.54 6.72
C GLU A 404 -32.09 18.30 6.37
N ARG A 405 -32.64 19.06 5.41
CA ARG A 405 -34.02 18.86 4.92
C ARG A 405 -34.22 17.49 4.27
N VAL A 406 -33.29 17.03 3.45
CA VAL A 406 -33.35 15.69 2.84
C VAL A 406 -33.26 14.60 3.91
N LEU A 407 -32.36 14.74 4.88
CA LEU A 407 -32.19 13.76 5.96
C LEU A 407 -33.41 13.71 6.90
N ALA A 408 -34.10 14.82 7.10
CA ALA A 408 -35.35 14.90 7.85
C ALA A 408 -36.54 14.27 7.11
N ALA A 409 -36.61 14.44 5.78
CA ALA A 409 -37.63 13.82 4.94
C ALA A 409 -37.39 12.32 4.68
N ALA A 410 -36.16 11.83 4.89
CA ALA A 410 -35.80 10.43 4.67
C ALA A 410 -36.44 9.48 5.71
N GLY A 411 -37.40 8.67 5.26
CA GLY A 411 -37.98 7.58 6.06
C GLY A 411 -37.06 6.34 6.24
N PRO A 412 -37.47 5.37 7.09
CA PRO A 412 -36.69 4.16 7.44
C PRO A 412 -36.30 3.25 6.27
N GLN A 413 -37.03 3.34 5.15
CA GLN A 413 -36.77 2.58 3.93
C GLN A 413 -35.52 3.03 3.17
N HIS A 414 -35.05 4.26 3.42
CA HIS A 414 -33.91 4.85 2.72
C HIS A 414 -32.59 4.40 3.36
N VAL A 415 -31.66 3.99 2.51
CA VAL A 415 -30.26 3.80 2.93
C VAL A 415 -29.54 5.12 2.73
N VAL A 416 -28.92 5.67 3.78
CA VAL A 416 -28.16 6.92 3.70
C VAL A 416 -26.67 6.61 3.63
N ILE A 417 -26.01 7.13 2.61
CA ILE A 417 -24.56 7.12 2.46
C ILE A 417 -24.07 8.55 2.61
N ASP A 418 -23.50 8.85 3.78
CA ASP A 418 -22.99 10.19 4.10
C ASP A 418 -21.50 10.32 3.76
N LEU A 419 -21.20 11.01 2.64
CA LEU A 419 -19.83 11.24 2.20
C LEU A 419 -19.16 12.38 2.99
N THR A 420 -19.92 13.16 3.76
CA THR A 420 -19.40 14.18 4.68
C THR A 420 -18.90 13.59 6.00
N ARG A 421 -19.09 12.28 6.21
CA ARG A 421 -18.65 11.52 7.39
C ARG A 421 -19.14 12.12 8.72
N GLY A 422 -20.41 12.52 8.77
CA GLY A 422 -21.04 13.03 9.99
C GLY A 422 -20.84 14.52 10.22
N ALA A 423 -20.37 15.28 9.23
CA ALA A 423 -20.33 16.74 9.31
C ALA A 423 -21.76 17.35 9.37
N VAL A 424 -22.78 16.59 8.95
CA VAL A 424 -24.19 16.96 9.06
C VAL A 424 -24.86 16.15 10.17
N ARG A 425 -25.51 16.84 11.13
CA ARG A 425 -26.27 16.18 12.20
C ARG A 425 -27.72 15.99 11.75
N ARG A 426 -28.28 14.79 11.96
CA ARG A 426 -29.74 14.61 11.93
C ARG A 426 -30.33 15.35 13.13
N SER A 427 -31.04 16.45 12.88
CA SER A 427 -31.88 17.05 13.92
C SER A 427 -32.99 16.06 14.27
N PRO A 428 -33.20 15.71 15.55
CA PRO A 428 -34.39 14.96 15.94
C PRO A 428 -35.63 15.80 15.59
N ALA A 429 -36.65 15.15 15.04
CA ALA A 429 -37.92 15.81 14.71
C ALA A 429 -38.42 16.62 15.90
N SER A 430 -38.66 17.91 15.69
CA SER A 430 -39.03 18.87 16.73
C SER A 430 -40.35 18.46 17.41
N PRO A 431 -40.42 18.36 18.75
CA PRO A 431 -41.65 18.68 19.46
C PRO A 431 -41.79 20.22 19.52
N GLU A 432 -43.03 20.67 19.63
CA GLU A 432 -43.48 22.05 19.53
C GLU A 432 -42.69 23.09 20.36
N LYS A 433 -42.70 24.32 19.82
CA LYS A 433 -42.17 25.54 20.42
C LYS A 433 -42.57 25.66 21.91
N SER A 434 -41.57 25.68 22.79
CA SER A 434 -41.66 26.37 24.08
C SER A 434 -40.54 27.42 24.14
N GLY A 435 -40.89 28.62 24.64
CA GLY A 435 -40.12 29.85 24.52
C GLY A 435 -38.74 29.87 25.21
N PRO A 436 -37.99 30.98 25.06
CA PRO A 436 -36.58 31.02 25.46
C PRO A 436 -36.43 31.23 26.97
N PRO A 437 -35.43 30.61 27.62
CA PRO A 437 -34.87 31.15 28.85
C PRO A 437 -33.70 32.09 28.51
N ALA A 438 -33.70 33.23 29.19
CA ALA A 438 -32.75 34.33 29.08
C ALA A 438 -31.37 34.06 29.73
N ASP A 439 -30.35 34.79 29.24
CA ASP A 439 -29.12 35.33 29.89
C ASP A 439 -28.22 34.37 30.73
N ALA A 440 -26.88 34.35 30.70
CA ALA A 440 -25.75 35.15 30.17
C ALA A 440 -24.43 34.33 30.42
N PRO A 441 -23.18 34.88 30.37
CA PRO A 441 -22.47 35.65 29.36
C PRO A 441 -21.18 34.94 28.85
N GLY A 442 -20.58 35.49 27.78
CA GLY A 442 -19.49 34.90 27.00
C GLY A 442 -18.12 34.74 27.68
N ARG A 443 -17.28 33.90 27.04
CA ARG A 443 -15.84 33.82 27.26
C ARG A 443 -15.11 33.89 25.92
N ALA A 444 -14.31 34.96 25.81
CA ALA A 444 -13.33 35.18 24.75
C ALA A 444 -12.27 34.07 24.76
N GLY A 445 -11.86 33.63 23.57
CA GLY A 445 -10.75 32.70 23.38
C GLY A 445 -9.40 33.33 23.78
N PRO A 446 -8.40 32.51 24.17
CA PRO A 446 -7.13 32.99 24.68
C PRO A 446 -6.28 33.61 23.56
N ARG A 447 -5.75 34.83 23.81
CA ARG A 447 -4.72 35.49 23.01
C ARG A 447 -3.35 34.92 23.38
N LEU A 448 -2.55 34.55 22.39
CA LEU A 448 -1.14 34.18 22.54
C LEU A 448 -0.21 35.42 22.47
N PRO A 449 0.96 35.40 23.14
CA PRO A 449 1.81 36.58 23.36
C PRO A 449 2.74 36.93 22.17
N PRO A 450 3.28 38.17 22.10
CA PRO A 450 4.12 38.64 21.00
C PRO A 450 5.62 38.65 21.35
N LEU A 451 6.45 37.98 20.54
CA LEU A 451 7.93 38.09 20.53
C LEU A 451 8.39 37.70 19.11
N LEU A 452 9.32 38.32 18.40
CA LEU A 452 10.22 39.47 18.56
C LEU A 452 10.60 39.91 17.13
N ARG A 453 10.81 41.22 16.92
CA ARG A 453 11.39 41.83 15.72
C ARG A 453 12.92 41.79 15.82
N GLU A 454 13.59 41.55 14.70
CA GLU A 454 14.94 42.01 14.26
C GLU A 454 15.42 41.01 13.18
N GLU A 455 16.16 41.33 12.12
CA GLU A 455 16.61 42.57 11.49
C GLU A 455 16.97 42.19 10.03
N ARG A 456 16.86 43.14 9.09
CA ARG A 456 17.06 42.92 7.66
C ARG A 456 18.55 42.98 7.32
N GLY A 457 19.08 41.93 6.67
CA GLY A 457 20.38 41.94 6.00
C GLY A 457 20.20 41.74 4.49
N THR A 458 20.64 42.72 3.72
CA THR A 458 20.53 42.82 2.25
C THR A 458 21.53 41.91 1.50
N VAL A 459 21.02 41.25 0.45
CA VAL A 459 21.75 40.47 -0.56
C VAL A 459 22.45 41.39 -1.58
N PRO A 460 23.59 40.98 -2.17
CA PRO A 460 23.96 41.40 -3.51
C PRO A 460 23.77 40.27 -4.53
N ARG A 461 22.99 40.58 -5.58
CA ARG A 461 22.82 39.80 -6.80
C ARG A 461 24.09 39.83 -7.66
N ALA A 462 24.46 38.68 -8.21
CA ALA A 462 25.21 38.51 -9.46
C ALA A 462 24.88 37.09 -9.95
N GLY A 463 24.64 36.78 -11.21
CA GLY A 463 24.58 37.51 -12.48
C GLY A 463 24.09 36.47 -13.50
N ALA A 464 23.32 36.92 -14.50
CA ALA A 464 22.83 36.06 -15.56
C ALA A 464 23.98 35.70 -16.52
N SER A 465 24.13 34.41 -16.84
CA SER A 465 24.81 33.92 -18.04
C SER A 465 24.06 32.67 -18.50
N GLN A 466 23.22 32.84 -19.52
CA GLN A 466 23.49 32.43 -20.91
C GLN A 466 23.34 30.93 -21.13
N VAL A 467 22.28 30.64 -21.88
CA VAL A 467 21.93 29.37 -22.50
C VAL A 467 23.06 28.98 -23.45
N ASP A 468 23.71 27.85 -23.18
CA ASP A 468 24.54 27.14 -24.15
C ASP A 468 23.80 25.88 -24.59
N THR A 469 23.47 25.86 -25.87
CA THR A 469 23.02 24.70 -26.63
C THR A 469 24.25 24.07 -27.28
N ASP A 470 24.66 22.87 -26.86
CA ASP A 470 25.23 21.82 -27.72
C ASP A 470 25.69 20.58 -26.91
N GLY A 471 25.40 19.38 -27.44
CA GLY A 471 26.27 18.19 -27.35
C GLY A 471 26.12 17.26 -26.14
N GLY A 472 25.61 16.04 -26.38
CA GLY A 472 25.45 14.99 -25.36
C GLY A 472 26.73 14.47 -24.71
N ALA A 473 26.59 14.01 -23.45
CA ALA A 473 27.20 12.81 -22.88
C ALA A 473 26.77 12.70 -21.41
N ALA A 474 26.38 11.49 -20.99
CA ALA A 474 26.29 11.00 -19.61
C ALA A 474 26.25 12.08 -18.51
N GLU A 475 25.06 12.42 -18.02
CA GLU A 475 24.92 13.12 -16.75
C GLU A 475 25.54 12.23 -15.66
N ALA A 476 26.74 12.60 -15.22
CA ALA A 476 27.48 11.93 -14.18
C ALA A 476 26.73 12.09 -12.86
N VAL A 477 25.85 11.13 -12.59
CA VAL A 477 25.40 10.78 -11.25
C VAL A 477 26.66 10.70 -10.38
N ARG A 478 26.78 11.54 -9.33
CA ARG A 478 28.00 11.69 -8.50
C ARG A 478 28.67 10.32 -8.23
N GLY A 479 29.78 10.05 -8.92
CA GLY A 479 30.59 8.84 -8.72
C GLY A 479 30.06 7.53 -9.32
N ILE A 480 28.95 7.52 -10.06
CA ILE A 480 28.37 6.31 -10.68
C ILE A 480 28.51 6.35 -12.20
N ARG A 481 29.21 5.36 -12.76
CA ARG A 481 29.36 5.14 -14.21
C ARG A 481 28.42 4.03 -14.65
N VAL A 482 27.79 4.16 -15.81
CA VAL A 482 27.00 3.09 -16.43
C VAL A 482 27.60 2.65 -17.75
N ARG A 483 27.58 1.35 -18.02
CA ARG A 483 28.09 0.75 -19.26
C ARG A 483 27.41 -0.60 -19.52
N GLU A 484 27.55 -1.10 -20.74
CA GLU A 484 27.21 -2.50 -21.01
C GLU A 484 28.21 -3.44 -20.34
N ALA A 485 27.71 -4.56 -19.82
CA ALA A 485 28.54 -5.60 -19.23
C ALA A 485 29.33 -6.34 -20.31
N ARG A 486 30.54 -6.73 -19.95
CA ARG A 486 31.44 -7.60 -20.71
C ARG A 486 31.27 -9.03 -20.20
N PRO A 487 31.61 -10.06 -20.98
CA PRO A 487 31.60 -11.45 -20.51
C PRO A 487 32.38 -11.67 -19.21
N ASP A 488 33.48 -10.94 -19.00
CA ASP A 488 34.31 -11.03 -17.79
C ASP A 488 33.67 -10.39 -16.54
N ASP A 489 32.59 -9.60 -16.70
CA ASP A 489 31.87 -9.01 -15.57
C ASP A 489 30.96 -10.01 -14.84
N TYR A 490 30.84 -11.25 -15.35
CA TYR A 490 29.96 -12.28 -14.80
C TYR A 490 30.02 -12.37 -13.27
N GLU A 491 31.23 -12.51 -12.71
CA GLU A 491 31.43 -12.74 -11.28
C GLU A 491 30.94 -11.53 -10.47
N ALA A 492 31.27 -10.31 -10.91
CA ALA A 492 30.87 -9.08 -10.25
C ALA A 492 29.35 -8.82 -10.37
N VAL A 493 28.74 -9.16 -11.52
CA VAL A 493 27.29 -9.11 -11.70
C VAL A 493 26.60 -10.14 -10.80
N GLN A 494 27.09 -11.38 -10.77
CA GLN A 494 26.56 -12.46 -9.92
C GLN A 494 26.66 -12.09 -8.44
N GLU A 495 27.77 -11.52 -8.01
CA GLU A 495 27.97 -11.05 -6.63
C GLU A 495 26.98 -9.93 -6.29
N CYS A 496 26.86 -8.91 -7.15
CA CYS A 496 25.92 -7.80 -6.97
C CYS A 496 24.48 -8.30 -6.90
N MET A 497 24.05 -9.15 -7.84
CA MET A 497 22.74 -9.81 -7.82
C MET A 497 22.54 -10.59 -6.51
N GLY A 498 23.54 -11.37 -6.11
CA GLY A 498 23.55 -12.13 -4.86
C GLY A 498 23.26 -11.26 -3.65
N GLN A 499 23.91 -10.11 -3.55
CA GLN A 499 23.72 -9.16 -2.47
C GLN A 499 22.35 -8.47 -2.55
N VAL A 500 21.89 -8.01 -3.73
CA VAL A 500 20.55 -7.44 -3.90
C VAL A 500 19.46 -8.41 -3.45
N TYR A 501 19.60 -9.70 -3.77
CA TYR A 501 18.65 -10.73 -3.37
C TYR A 501 18.64 -10.99 -1.86
N ARG A 502 19.81 -11.01 -1.20
CA ARG A 502 19.93 -11.08 0.26
C ARG A 502 19.24 -9.90 0.95
N GLU A 503 19.44 -8.68 0.45
CA GLU A 503 18.83 -7.46 0.98
C GLU A 503 17.30 -7.41 0.82
N THR A 504 16.75 -8.14 -0.16
CA THR A 504 15.33 -8.07 -0.52
C THR A 504 14.51 -9.29 -0.06
N ALA A 505 15.09 -10.16 0.76
CA ALA A 505 14.51 -11.41 1.25
C ALA A 505 14.09 -12.39 0.14
N GLY A 506 14.78 -12.36 -1.02
CA GLY A 506 14.53 -13.23 -2.16
C GLY A 506 15.51 -14.41 -2.21
N LEU A 507 15.02 -15.65 -2.09
CA LEU A 507 15.80 -16.88 -2.32
C LEU A 507 15.95 -17.16 -3.84
N LYS A 508 16.62 -16.28 -4.59
CA LYS A 508 16.78 -16.43 -6.06
C LYS A 508 18.22 -16.59 -6.55
N THR A 509 19.16 -16.93 -5.67
CA THR A 509 20.61 -16.95 -6.00
C THR A 509 21.20 -18.36 -6.14
N ALA A 510 20.41 -19.43 -5.98
CA ALA A 510 20.93 -20.80 -6.02
C ALA A 510 21.09 -21.38 -7.44
N VAL A 511 20.57 -20.72 -8.49
CA VAL A 511 20.44 -21.29 -9.85
C VAL A 511 21.07 -20.41 -10.95
N PHE A 512 21.58 -19.22 -10.63
CA PHE A 512 22.19 -18.32 -11.62
C PHE A 512 23.69 -18.55 -11.73
N ASP A 513 24.08 -19.56 -12.53
CA ASP A 513 25.47 -19.86 -12.85
C ASP A 513 25.92 -19.25 -14.20
N ARG A 514 27.21 -19.38 -14.51
CA ARG A 514 27.82 -18.77 -15.71
C ARG A 514 27.22 -19.34 -16.99
N THR A 515 26.95 -20.64 -16.99
CA THR A 515 26.36 -21.34 -18.15
C THR A 515 24.96 -20.80 -18.45
N LEU A 516 24.11 -20.66 -17.42
CA LEU A 516 22.77 -20.11 -17.56
C LEU A 516 22.81 -18.64 -17.99
N TRP A 517 23.73 -17.87 -17.41
CA TRP A 517 23.93 -16.47 -17.79
C TRP A 517 24.34 -16.32 -19.25
N GLU A 518 25.34 -17.08 -19.70
CA GLU A 518 25.81 -17.00 -21.09
C GLU A 518 24.76 -17.50 -22.08
N TRP A 519 24.09 -18.61 -21.78
CA TRP A 519 22.96 -19.11 -22.56
C TRP A 519 21.85 -18.06 -22.72
N GLN A 520 21.55 -17.34 -21.64
CA GLN A 520 20.43 -16.41 -21.59
C GLN A 520 20.72 -15.12 -22.35
N TYR A 521 21.93 -14.55 -22.23
CA TYR A 521 22.23 -13.22 -22.75
C TYR A 521 23.09 -13.22 -24.02
N PHE A 522 23.96 -14.22 -24.20
CA PHE A 522 24.91 -14.27 -25.33
C PHE A 522 24.61 -15.36 -26.35
N HIS A 523 24.03 -16.50 -25.95
CA HIS A 523 23.74 -17.63 -26.85
C HIS A 523 22.27 -17.77 -27.24
N ASN A 524 21.51 -16.66 -27.22
CA ASN A 524 20.15 -16.62 -27.74
C ASN A 524 20.12 -16.11 -29.19
N GLU A 525 18.96 -16.17 -29.84
CA GLU A 525 18.85 -15.78 -31.25
C GLU A 525 19.08 -14.27 -31.49
N LEU A 526 18.67 -13.44 -30.54
CA LEU A 526 18.84 -11.99 -30.59
C LEU A 526 19.69 -11.56 -29.40
N PRO A 527 21.03 -11.46 -29.58
CA PRO A 527 21.97 -11.18 -28.50
C PRO A 527 21.43 -10.08 -27.61
N SER A 528 21.30 -10.40 -26.35
CA SER A 528 20.62 -9.58 -25.37
C SER A 528 21.63 -8.72 -24.61
N MET A 529 21.16 -7.76 -23.84
CA MET A 529 22.05 -6.79 -23.22
C MET A 529 21.93 -6.77 -21.70
N ILE A 530 23.05 -6.48 -21.06
CA ILE A 530 23.12 -6.21 -19.63
C ILE A 530 23.79 -4.85 -19.49
N VAL A 531 23.13 -3.94 -18.79
CA VAL A 531 23.72 -2.68 -18.37
C VAL A 531 24.08 -2.78 -16.90
N VAL A 532 25.29 -2.36 -16.54
CA VAL A 532 25.79 -2.34 -15.16
C VAL A 532 26.04 -0.91 -14.73
N ALA A 533 25.84 -0.66 -13.44
CA ALA A 533 26.28 0.55 -12.76
C ALA A 533 27.52 0.22 -11.92
N GLU A 534 28.53 1.07 -12.01
CA GLU A 534 29.81 0.96 -11.33
C GLU A 534 30.05 2.19 -10.48
N ALA A 535 30.48 1.97 -9.24
CA ALA A 535 30.90 3.02 -8.33
C ALA A 535 32.00 2.45 -7.43
N GLU A 536 33.01 3.24 -7.07
CA GLU A 536 34.14 2.79 -6.24
C GLU A 536 34.79 1.48 -6.75
N ASP A 537 34.97 1.37 -8.08
CA ASP A 537 35.53 0.21 -8.78
C ASP A 537 34.79 -1.13 -8.55
N ARG A 538 33.51 -1.08 -8.18
CA ARG A 538 32.63 -2.26 -8.03
C ARG A 538 31.31 -2.10 -8.78
N ILE A 539 30.77 -3.21 -9.28
CA ILE A 539 29.41 -3.24 -9.82
C ILE A 539 28.43 -3.09 -8.66
N CYS A 540 27.59 -2.05 -8.72
CA CYS A 540 26.62 -1.70 -7.69
C CYS A 540 25.16 -1.78 -8.17
N GLY A 541 24.94 -2.05 -9.46
CA GLY A 541 23.64 -2.31 -10.03
C GLY A 541 23.72 -3.03 -11.38
N TYR A 542 22.62 -3.65 -11.76
CA TYR A 542 22.47 -4.39 -13.02
C TYR A 542 21.07 -4.17 -13.61
N TYR A 543 20.96 -4.20 -14.93
CA TYR A 543 19.74 -4.03 -15.70
C TYR A 543 19.76 -5.00 -16.90
N HIS A 544 19.04 -6.10 -16.78
CA HIS A 544 19.06 -7.22 -17.72
C HIS A 544 17.92 -7.11 -18.72
N VAL A 545 18.25 -7.12 -20.00
CA VAL A 545 17.27 -6.96 -21.08
C VAL A 545 17.41 -8.07 -22.11
N LEU A 546 16.35 -8.85 -22.30
CA LEU A 546 16.24 -9.85 -23.34
C LEU A 546 15.63 -9.27 -24.61
N ARG A 547 15.92 -9.86 -25.77
CA ARG A 547 15.35 -9.46 -27.06
C ARG A 547 14.60 -10.61 -27.70
N PHE A 548 13.46 -10.31 -28.29
CA PHE A 548 12.56 -11.30 -28.89
C PHE A 548 12.00 -10.83 -30.23
N ARG A 549 11.81 -11.78 -31.15
CA ARG A 549 10.92 -11.55 -32.30
C ARG A 549 9.48 -11.66 -31.82
N MET A 550 8.68 -10.68 -32.20
CA MET A 550 7.28 -10.60 -31.88
C MET A 550 6.47 -10.33 -33.14
N ARG A 551 5.18 -10.61 -33.08
CA ARG A 551 4.19 -10.15 -34.05
C ARG A 551 3.24 -9.18 -33.40
N VAL A 552 2.97 -8.08 -34.09
CA VAL A 552 2.00 -7.04 -33.72
C VAL A 552 1.01 -6.89 -34.88
N ARG A 553 -0.22 -7.38 -34.69
CA ARG A 553 -1.29 -7.52 -35.70
C ARG A 553 -0.78 -8.14 -37.00
N GLY A 554 -0.04 -9.24 -36.86
CA GLY A 554 0.58 -9.97 -37.98
C GLY A 554 1.85 -9.36 -38.55
N ARG A 555 2.22 -8.12 -38.18
CA ARG A 555 3.47 -7.48 -38.61
C ARG A 555 4.65 -7.95 -37.77
N PRO A 556 5.81 -8.29 -38.37
CA PRO A 556 7.03 -8.57 -37.62
C PRO A 556 7.48 -7.35 -36.82
N ALA A 557 7.90 -7.59 -35.59
CA ALA A 557 8.50 -6.59 -34.69
C ALA A 557 9.64 -7.23 -33.89
N ILE A 558 10.58 -6.42 -33.43
CA ILE A 558 11.60 -6.82 -32.46
C ILE A 558 11.33 -6.08 -31.17
N ALA A 559 11.12 -6.83 -30.09
CA ALA A 559 10.87 -6.28 -28.78
C ALA A 559 12.01 -6.57 -27.82
N ALA A 560 12.15 -5.71 -26.82
CA ALA A 560 13.01 -5.93 -25.67
C ALA A 560 12.18 -6.21 -24.42
N MET A 561 12.70 -7.02 -23.50
CA MET A 561 12.06 -7.33 -22.23
C MET A 561 13.03 -7.14 -21.08
N VAL A 562 12.68 -6.28 -20.11
CA VAL A 562 13.48 -6.17 -18.88
C VAL A 562 13.18 -7.36 -18.00
N GLN A 563 14.18 -8.21 -17.81
CA GLN A 563 14.06 -9.48 -17.10
C GLN A 563 14.33 -9.34 -15.61
N ASP A 564 15.44 -8.70 -15.26
CA ASP A 564 15.88 -8.52 -13.88
C ASP A 564 16.57 -7.17 -13.77
N VAL A 565 16.36 -6.50 -12.64
CA VAL A 565 16.97 -5.20 -12.39
C VAL A 565 17.15 -5.02 -10.89
N GLY A 566 18.34 -4.56 -10.51
CA GLY A 566 18.69 -4.42 -9.11
C GLY A 566 19.73 -3.34 -8.89
N THR A 567 19.68 -2.76 -7.70
CA THR A 567 20.71 -1.84 -7.21
C THR A 567 20.94 -2.16 -5.74
N LEU A 568 22.21 -2.23 -5.34
CA LEU A 568 22.60 -2.40 -3.95
C LEU A 568 21.99 -1.30 -3.08
N SER A 569 21.57 -1.65 -1.87
CA SER A 569 20.88 -0.74 -0.95
C SER A 569 21.56 0.60 -0.76
N GLY A 570 22.88 0.60 -0.60
CA GLY A 570 23.71 1.80 -0.46
C GLY A 570 23.62 2.75 -1.65
N TYR A 571 23.36 2.24 -2.86
CA TYR A 571 23.32 3.00 -4.11
C TYR A 571 21.89 3.28 -4.61
N ARG A 572 20.87 2.89 -3.83
CA ARG A 572 19.46 3.19 -4.15
C ARG A 572 19.19 4.68 -3.96
N ARG A 573 18.32 5.23 -4.81
CA ARG A 573 17.98 6.67 -4.85
C ARG A 573 19.14 7.60 -5.22
N GLN A 574 20.29 7.04 -5.58
CA GLN A 574 21.43 7.78 -6.14
C GLN A 574 21.43 7.73 -7.67
N GLY A 575 20.28 7.67 -8.35
CA GLY A 575 20.24 7.73 -9.83
C GLY A 575 20.71 6.49 -10.62
N ALA A 576 21.36 5.49 -9.99
CA ALA A 576 21.88 4.30 -10.71
C ALA A 576 20.83 3.56 -11.57
N PHE A 577 19.63 3.30 -11.03
CA PHE A 577 18.53 2.69 -11.79
C PHE A 577 18.13 3.52 -13.02
N ARG A 578 18.01 4.85 -12.84
CA ARG A 578 17.67 5.78 -13.91
C ARG A 578 18.72 5.74 -15.01
N ALA A 579 20.00 5.85 -14.63
CA ALA A 579 21.13 5.87 -15.55
C ALA A 579 21.24 4.56 -16.35
N MET A 580 21.14 3.39 -15.70
CA MET A 580 21.21 2.11 -16.39
C MET A 580 20.08 1.94 -17.40
N GLY A 581 18.82 2.20 -17.00
CA GLY A 581 17.71 2.09 -17.93
C GLY A 581 17.72 3.17 -19.02
N GLY A 582 18.25 4.36 -18.74
CA GLY A 582 18.50 5.40 -19.74
C GLY A 582 19.44 4.93 -20.84
N LEU A 583 20.60 4.38 -20.47
CA LEU A 583 21.56 3.80 -21.41
C LEU A 583 20.96 2.62 -22.18
N ALA A 584 20.22 1.72 -21.50
CA ALA A 584 19.55 0.61 -22.17
C ALA A 584 18.56 1.11 -23.24
N LEU A 585 17.70 2.07 -22.91
CA LEU A 585 16.73 2.64 -23.84
C LEU A 585 17.39 3.36 -25.02
N GLU A 586 18.49 4.06 -24.79
CA GLU A 586 19.27 4.70 -25.85
C GLU A 586 19.82 3.67 -26.84
N ARG A 587 20.47 2.61 -26.34
CA ARG A 587 21.03 1.53 -27.15
C ARG A 587 19.96 0.79 -27.95
N LEU A 588 18.86 0.41 -27.30
CA LEU A 588 17.76 -0.30 -27.95
C LEU A 588 17.11 0.54 -29.05
N ARG A 589 17.00 1.86 -28.88
CA ARG A 589 16.54 2.75 -29.96
C ARG A 589 17.52 2.80 -31.12
N ALA A 590 18.82 2.93 -30.84
CA ALA A 590 19.85 2.97 -31.86
C ALA A 590 19.90 1.69 -32.71
N GLU A 591 19.56 0.55 -32.11
CA GLU A 591 19.48 -0.75 -32.78
C GLU A 591 18.14 -1.01 -33.49
N GLY A 592 17.18 -0.09 -33.41
CA GLY A 592 15.89 -0.21 -34.10
C GLY A 592 14.91 -1.18 -33.43
N ILE A 593 15.00 -1.38 -32.11
CA ILE A 593 14.00 -2.14 -31.35
C ILE A 593 12.66 -1.39 -31.37
N ASP A 594 11.56 -2.09 -31.64
CA ASP A 594 10.25 -1.46 -31.85
C ASP A 594 9.62 -0.99 -30.53
N PHE A 595 9.67 -1.82 -29.50
CA PHE A 595 9.17 -1.53 -28.15
C PHE A 595 9.88 -2.35 -27.07
N ILE A 596 9.77 -1.91 -25.82
CA ILE A 596 10.28 -2.61 -24.64
C ILE A 596 9.15 -2.87 -23.65
N TYR A 597 9.14 -4.03 -23.00
CA TYR A 597 8.12 -4.40 -22.00
C TYR A 597 8.73 -5.07 -20.77
N THR A 598 7.96 -5.19 -19.68
CA THR A 598 8.41 -5.87 -18.45
C THR A 598 7.23 -6.21 -17.53
N PHE A 599 7.51 -6.98 -16.47
CA PHE A 599 6.57 -7.45 -15.46
C PHE A 599 7.01 -7.05 -14.04
N PRO A 600 7.03 -5.75 -13.68
CA PRO A 600 7.47 -5.32 -12.37
C PRO A 600 6.50 -5.80 -11.29
N ASN A 601 7.06 -6.06 -10.11
CA ASN A 601 6.27 -6.20 -8.90
C ASN A 601 5.82 -4.82 -8.39
N ALA A 602 4.92 -4.80 -7.41
CA ALA A 602 4.37 -3.56 -6.86
C ALA A 602 5.42 -2.57 -6.32
N ARG A 603 6.62 -3.03 -5.90
CA ARG A 603 7.68 -2.16 -5.40
C ARG A 603 8.46 -1.47 -6.51
N SER A 604 8.70 -2.15 -7.64
CA SER A 604 9.47 -1.59 -8.75
C SER A 604 8.60 -0.85 -9.79
N LEU A 605 7.30 -1.12 -9.84
CA LEU A 605 6.37 -0.51 -10.80
C LEU A 605 6.46 1.02 -10.85
N PRO A 606 6.46 1.77 -9.72
CA PRO A 606 6.53 3.22 -9.79
C PRO A 606 7.80 3.75 -10.47
N SER A 607 8.94 3.09 -10.26
CA SER A 607 10.21 3.51 -10.87
C SER A 607 10.22 3.32 -12.39
N PHE A 608 9.66 2.22 -12.91
CA PHE A 608 9.54 2.01 -14.36
C PHE A 608 8.64 3.06 -15.03
N VAL A 609 7.49 3.37 -14.42
CA VAL A 609 6.54 4.36 -14.95
C VAL A 609 7.15 5.76 -14.89
N ARG A 610 7.75 6.14 -13.75
CA ARG A 610 8.28 7.48 -13.52
C ARG A 610 9.60 7.74 -14.23
N ASP A 611 10.59 6.88 -14.04
CA ASP A 611 11.99 7.15 -14.43
C ASP A 611 12.23 6.76 -15.89
N HIS A 612 11.50 5.75 -16.39
CA HIS A 612 11.66 5.22 -17.75
C HIS A 612 10.38 5.28 -18.58
N ARG A 613 9.34 6.01 -18.15
CA ARG A 613 8.13 6.33 -18.94
C ARG A 613 7.48 5.10 -19.60
N TYR A 614 7.31 4.02 -18.86
CA TYR A 614 6.51 2.87 -19.30
C TYR A 614 5.02 3.12 -19.05
N ASP A 615 4.19 2.65 -19.98
CA ASP A 615 2.73 2.60 -19.86
C ASP A 615 2.31 1.29 -19.17
N VAL A 616 1.34 1.38 -18.26
CA VAL A 616 0.74 0.22 -17.60
C VAL A 616 -0.37 -0.34 -18.48
N VAL A 617 -0.21 -1.58 -18.95
CA VAL A 617 -1.15 -2.24 -19.87
C VAL A 617 -2.27 -2.95 -19.11
N THR A 618 -1.91 -3.96 -18.31
CA THR A 618 -2.90 -4.77 -17.57
C THR A 618 -2.24 -5.58 -16.45
N PRO A 619 -2.96 -5.88 -15.34
CA PRO A 619 -2.53 -6.88 -14.37
C PRO A 619 -2.46 -8.27 -15.00
N VAL A 620 -1.46 -9.04 -14.60
CA VAL A 620 -1.25 -10.40 -15.08
C VAL A 620 -1.96 -11.40 -14.16
N PRO A 621 -2.97 -12.16 -14.65
CA PRO A 621 -3.74 -13.06 -13.82
C PRO A 621 -2.99 -14.36 -13.49
N VAL A 622 -3.27 -14.89 -12.30
CA VAL A 622 -2.82 -16.21 -11.81
C VAL A 622 -3.96 -17.20 -11.93
N TYR A 623 -3.64 -18.42 -12.33
CA TYR A 623 -4.60 -19.50 -12.55
C TYR A 623 -4.19 -20.77 -11.82
N LEU A 624 -5.15 -21.42 -11.19
CA LEU A 624 -4.95 -22.64 -10.40
C LEU A 624 -5.88 -23.77 -10.87
N ALA A 625 -5.34 -24.97 -10.94
CA ALA A 625 -6.09 -26.20 -11.17
C ALA A 625 -5.84 -27.18 -9.99
N PRO A 626 -6.79 -27.35 -9.06
CA PRO A 626 -6.62 -28.28 -7.95
C PRO A 626 -6.61 -29.72 -8.48
N LEU A 627 -5.52 -30.46 -8.21
CA LEU A 627 -5.36 -31.85 -8.65
C LEU A 627 -5.70 -32.84 -7.53
N ASP A 628 -5.32 -32.50 -6.29
CA ASP A 628 -5.66 -33.23 -5.07
C ASP A 628 -6.00 -32.24 -3.94
N LEU A 629 -7.30 -32.04 -3.67
CA LEU A 629 -7.75 -31.15 -2.60
C LEU A 629 -7.42 -31.68 -1.20
N GLY A 630 -7.30 -32.99 -1.02
CA GLY A 630 -6.91 -33.59 0.26
C GLY A 630 -5.46 -33.28 0.60
N GLY A 631 -4.57 -33.39 -0.38
CA GLY A 631 -3.18 -32.96 -0.28
C GLY A 631 -3.04 -31.44 -0.13
N LEU A 632 -3.82 -30.66 -0.88
CA LEU A 632 -3.82 -29.19 -0.81
C LEU A 632 -4.23 -28.69 0.59
N LEU A 633 -5.31 -29.23 1.16
CA LEU A 633 -5.83 -28.89 2.50
C LEU A 633 -5.01 -29.50 3.64
N ALA A 634 -4.06 -30.41 3.36
CA ALA A 634 -3.13 -30.94 4.36
C ALA A 634 -1.78 -30.20 4.37
N SER A 635 -1.51 -29.35 3.37
CA SER A 635 -0.32 -28.50 3.33
C SER A 635 -0.35 -27.46 4.44
N ARG A 636 0.82 -26.93 4.85
CA ARG A 636 1.01 -26.00 5.98
C ARG A 636 0.20 -24.70 5.93
N ILE A 637 -0.59 -24.48 4.88
CA ILE A 637 -1.43 -23.31 4.74
C ILE A 637 -2.75 -23.41 5.51
N HIS A 638 -3.33 -24.59 5.81
CA HIS A 638 -4.47 -24.68 6.76
C HIS A 638 -4.73 -26.11 7.27
N LEU A 639 -4.94 -26.26 8.59
CA LEU A 639 -5.66 -27.35 9.29
C LEU A 639 -4.98 -28.69 9.64
N GLY A 640 -3.79 -29.07 9.16
CA GLY A 640 -3.12 -30.30 9.63
C GLY A 640 -3.93 -31.61 9.40
N MET A 641 -3.90 -32.57 10.34
CA MET A 641 -4.63 -33.87 10.22
C MET A 641 -6.15 -33.74 9.95
N PRO A 642 -6.88 -32.80 10.59
CA PRO A 642 -8.27 -32.49 10.24
C PRO A 642 -8.49 -32.11 8.77
N GLY A 643 -7.51 -31.47 8.12
CA GLY A 643 -7.55 -31.07 6.71
C GLY A 643 -7.63 -32.25 5.74
N ARG A 644 -7.01 -33.40 6.06
CA ARG A 644 -7.13 -34.63 5.26
C ARG A 644 -8.54 -35.22 5.30
N TRP A 645 -9.20 -35.11 6.45
CA TRP A 645 -10.56 -35.62 6.65
C TRP A 645 -11.60 -34.72 5.96
N LEU A 646 -11.46 -33.40 6.12
CA LEU A 646 -12.26 -32.39 5.43
C LEU A 646 -12.07 -32.46 3.90
N GLY A 647 -10.83 -32.68 3.46
CA GLY A 647 -10.49 -32.86 2.05
C GLY A 647 -11.15 -34.08 1.44
N ARG A 648 -11.19 -35.23 2.13
CA ARG A 648 -11.93 -36.42 1.66
C ARG A 648 -13.43 -36.15 1.52
N LEU A 649 -14.01 -35.33 2.40
CA LEU A 649 -15.42 -34.97 2.43
C LEU A 649 -15.79 -33.96 1.32
N LEU A 650 -14.89 -33.02 1.02
CA LEU A 650 -15.08 -31.97 0.01
C LEU A 650 -14.60 -32.35 -1.40
N THR A 651 -13.75 -33.37 -1.54
CA THR A 651 -13.27 -33.88 -2.85
C THR A 651 -14.40 -34.16 -3.84
N PRO A 652 -15.51 -34.85 -3.49
CA PRO A 652 -16.62 -35.05 -4.44
C PRO A 652 -17.29 -33.72 -4.86
N LEU A 653 -17.44 -32.76 -3.94
CA LEU A 653 -18.02 -31.44 -4.23
C LEU A 653 -17.11 -30.59 -5.13
N ALA A 654 -15.81 -30.61 -4.85
CA ALA A 654 -14.82 -29.91 -5.64
C ALA A 654 -14.66 -30.55 -7.03
N ARG A 655 -14.69 -31.89 -7.15
CA ARG A 655 -14.77 -32.59 -8.44
C ARG A 655 -16.03 -32.18 -9.23
N ALA A 656 -17.18 -32.02 -8.55
CA ALA A 656 -18.40 -31.54 -9.20
C ALA A 656 -18.32 -30.07 -9.64
N LEU A 657 -17.56 -29.23 -8.93
CA LEU A 657 -17.38 -27.81 -9.23
C LEU A 657 -16.27 -27.53 -10.27
N THR A 658 -15.23 -28.38 -10.37
CA THR A 658 -14.12 -28.22 -11.31
C THR A 658 -14.25 -29.07 -12.58
N LEU A 659 -15.13 -30.07 -12.61
CA LEU A 659 -15.31 -30.96 -13.75
C LEU A 659 -16.80 -31.22 -14.03
N HIS A 660 -17.41 -30.43 -14.91
CA HIS A 660 -18.44 -30.97 -15.79
C HIS A 660 -17.77 -31.98 -16.76
N ALA A 661 -17.78 -33.27 -16.37
CA ALA A 661 -17.70 -34.52 -17.17
C ALA A 661 -16.51 -34.75 -18.16
N PRO A 662 -16.27 -36.00 -18.67
CA PRO A 662 -16.40 -37.36 -18.12
C PRO A 662 -15.00 -37.98 -17.86
N ALA A 663 -14.93 -39.29 -17.56
CA ALA A 663 -13.68 -40.04 -17.43
C ALA A 663 -12.77 -39.83 -18.66
N LEU A 664 -11.53 -39.39 -18.42
CA LEU A 664 -10.52 -39.20 -19.46
C LEU A 664 -10.20 -40.56 -20.11
N GLU A 665 -10.74 -40.81 -21.30
CA GLU A 665 -10.08 -41.70 -22.25
C GLU A 665 -8.63 -41.20 -22.36
N ARG A 666 -7.65 -42.10 -22.16
CA ARG A 666 -6.26 -41.79 -22.48
C ARG A 666 -6.26 -41.26 -23.91
N ALA A 667 -5.75 -40.05 -24.11
CA ALA A 667 -5.56 -39.54 -25.45
C ALA A 667 -4.46 -40.40 -26.08
N ASP A 668 -4.85 -41.34 -26.94
CA ASP A 668 -3.91 -42.03 -27.82
C ASP A 668 -3.10 -40.96 -28.56
N GLY A 669 -1.77 -41.08 -28.53
CA GLY A 669 -0.86 -40.14 -29.21
C GLY A 669 -0.28 -38.99 -28.36
N VAL A 670 -0.41 -38.98 -27.03
CA VAL A 670 0.40 -38.06 -26.20
C VAL A 670 1.85 -38.56 -26.15
N ILE A 671 2.77 -37.73 -26.64
CA ILE A 671 4.18 -38.09 -26.78
C ILE A 671 5.05 -37.03 -26.11
N ARG A 672 6.10 -37.48 -25.42
CA ARG A 672 7.17 -36.60 -24.96
C ARG A 672 8.05 -36.21 -26.14
N VAL A 673 8.15 -34.93 -26.42
CA VAL A 673 8.87 -34.43 -27.59
C VAL A 673 10.33 -34.23 -27.23
N GLY A 674 11.22 -34.75 -28.08
CA GLY A 674 12.66 -34.51 -28.00
C GLY A 674 13.10 -33.35 -28.88
N PRO A 675 14.35 -32.87 -28.73
CA PRO A 675 14.84 -31.71 -29.49
C PRO A 675 14.84 -31.94 -31.01
N VAL A 676 15.10 -33.14 -31.49
CA VAL A 676 15.25 -33.40 -32.94
C VAL A 676 13.97 -33.81 -33.67
N ASP A 677 12.79 -33.63 -33.05
CA ASP A 677 11.53 -34.05 -33.66
C ASP A 677 11.03 -33.08 -34.73
N ALA A 678 11.28 -33.41 -36.00
CA ALA A 678 10.91 -32.60 -37.16
C ALA A 678 9.39 -32.28 -37.23
N ARG A 679 8.53 -33.03 -36.53
CA ARG A 679 7.09 -32.79 -36.49
C ARG A 679 6.70 -31.53 -35.68
N LEU A 680 7.63 -30.94 -34.92
CA LEU A 680 7.43 -29.65 -34.26
C LEU A 680 7.38 -28.49 -35.26
N GLU A 681 8.14 -28.55 -36.34
CA GLU A 681 8.31 -27.42 -37.25
C GLU A 681 6.99 -26.94 -37.88
N PRO A 682 6.12 -27.83 -38.40
CA PRO A 682 4.81 -27.41 -38.92
C PRO A 682 3.91 -26.80 -37.84
N LEU A 683 3.93 -27.37 -36.62
CA LEU A 683 3.12 -26.88 -35.50
C LEU A 683 3.53 -25.45 -35.10
N MET A 684 4.84 -25.20 -34.95
CA MET A 684 5.37 -23.88 -34.57
C MET A 684 5.08 -22.82 -35.65
N ARG A 685 5.23 -23.19 -36.93
CA ARG A 685 4.97 -22.30 -38.07
C ARG A 685 3.54 -21.78 -38.11
N ASP A 686 2.56 -22.63 -37.81
CA ASP A 686 1.15 -22.26 -37.87
C ASP A 686 0.65 -21.55 -36.60
N LEU A 687 1.26 -21.82 -35.45
CA LEU A 687 1.02 -21.09 -34.20
C LEU A 687 1.34 -19.59 -34.30
N ALA A 688 2.35 -19.23 -35.11
CA ALA A 688 2.78 -17.85 -35.30
C ALA A 688 1.73 -16.94 -35.99
N ARG A 689 0.63 -17.48 -36.52
CA ARG A 689 -0.31 -16.71 -37.38
C ARG A 689 -1.58 -16.21 -36.69
N GLY A 690 -1.86 -16.60 -35.44
CA GLY A 690 -3.21 -16.49 -34.86
C GLY A 690 -3.44 -15.42 -33.79
N ARG A 691 -2.48 -14.54 -33.48
CA ARG A 691 -2.54 -13.66 -32.28
C ARG A 691 -2.09 -12.23 -32.57
N ASP A 692 -2.71 -11.26 -31.89
CA ASP A 692 -2.50 -9.83 -32.16
C ASP A 692 -1.14 -9.34 -31.64
N VAL A 693 -0.80 -9.52 -30.37
CA VAL A 693 0.54 -9.20 -29.83
C VAL A 693 1.12 -10.44 -29.17
N SER A 694 2.15 -11.04 -29.78
CA SER A 694 2.71 -12.29 -29.26
C SER A 694 4.17 -12.51 -29.67
N LEU A 695 4.91 -13.23 -28.82
CA LEU A 695 6.23 -13.76 -29.16
C LEU A 695 6.13 -14.77 -30.31
N GLU A 696 7.03 -14.66 -31.28
CA GLU A 696 7.14 -15.58 -32.41
C GLU A 696 7.79 -16.89 -31.94
N ARG A 697 6.96 -17.89 -31.66
CA ARG A 697 7.37 -19.22 -31.18
C ARG A 697 7.79 -20.10 -32.35
N ASP A 698 8.86 -19.70 -33.05
CA ASP A 698 9.45 -20.54 -34.08
C ASP A 698 10.25 -21.70 -33.47
N LEU A 699 10.76 -22.59 -34.33
CA LEU A 699 11.52 -23.75 -33.88
C LEU A 699 12.81 -23.33 -33.15
N ARG A 700 13.47 -22.23 -33.55
CA ARG A 700 14.72 -21.77 -32.93
C ARG A 700 14.49 -21.29 -31.51
N TYR A 701 13.48 -20.44 -31.31
CA TYR A 701 13.06 -20.01 -29.98
C TYR A 701 12.72 -21.22 -29.12
N PHE A 702 11.96 -22.17 -29.66
CA PHE A 702 11.53 -23.35 -28.93
C PHE A 702 12.70 -24.21 -28.46
N HIS A 703 13.69 -24.42 -29.33
CA HIS A 703 14.94 -25.09 -29.00
C HIS A 703 15.71 -24.37 -27.91
N TRP A 704 16.07 -23.10 -28.15
CA TRP A 704 16.81 -22.31 -27.20
C TRP A 704 16.14 -22.32 -25.83
N ARG A 705 14.81 -22.05 -25.79
CA ARG A 705 14.04 -21.84 -24.56
C ARG A 705 13.77 -23.10 -23.76
N PHE A 706 13.44 -24.21 -24.43
CA PHE A 706 12.90 -25.41 -23.77
C PHE A 706 13.81 -26.62 -23.82
N PHE A 707 14.70 -26.73 -24.82
CA PHE A 707 15.59 -27.87 -24.97
C PHE A 707 17.04 -27.55 -24.59
N ASP A 708 17.53 -26.35 -24.96
CA ASP A 708 18.93 -25.96 -24.74
C ASP A 708 19.15 -25.25 -23.40
N LYS A 709 18.07 -25.02 -22.64
CA LYS A 709 18.16 -24.39 -21.31
C LYS A 709 18.98 -25.29 -20.36
N PRO A 710 20.09 -24.79 -19.78
CA PRO A 710 21.02 -25.61 -18.98
C PRO A 710 20.40 -26.36 -17.80
N THR A 711 19.31 -25.84 -17.22
CA THR A 711 18.63 -26.45 -16.07
C THR A 711 17.92 -27.76 -16.41
N GLY A 712 17.53 -27.98 -17.68
CA GLY A 712 16.84 -29.21 -18.12
C GLY A 712 15.51 -29.50 -17.42
N ASP A 713 14.88 -28.50 -16.80
CA ASP A 713 13.71 -28.64 -15.92
C ASP A 713 12.37 -28.64 -16.68
N TYR A 714 12.39 -28.33 -17.97
CA TYR A 714 11.21 -28.31 -18.83
C TYR A 714 10.96 -29.64 -19.54
N LYS A 715 9.69 -30.04 -19.57
CA LYS A 715 9.21 -31.21 -20.30
C LYS A 715 8.22 -30.77 -21.36
N VAL A 716 8.53 -31.07 -22.62
CA VAL A 716 7.65 -30.78 -23.76
C VAL A 716 6.83 -32.02 -24.11
N TRP A 717 5.52 -31.83 -24.24
CA TRP A 717 4.58 -32.86 -24.63
C TRP A 717 3.75 -32.39 -25.81
N ALA A 718 3.45 -33.29 -26.73
CA ALA A 718 2.57 -33.01 -27.86
C ALA A 718 1.50 -34.09 -28.01
N LEU A 719 0.38 -33.73 -28.63
CA LEU A 719 -0.64 -34.67 -29.06
C LEU A 719 -0.51 -34.94 -30.57
N GLU A 720 -0.16 -36.17 -30.92
CA GLU A 720 -0.10 -36.66 -32.29
C GLU A 720 -1.46 -37.14 -32.79
N ARG A 721 -1.84 -36.71 -33.99
CA ARG A 721 -3.02 -37.18 -34.72
C ARG A 721 -2.67 -37.33 -36.19
N GLY A 722 -2.75 -38.56 -36.71
CA GLY A 722 -2.50 -38.82 -38.14
C GLY A 722 -1.09 -38.43 -38.61
N GLY A 723 -0.06 -38.70 -37.81
CA GLY A 723 1.35 -38.44 -38.17
C GLY A 723 1.84 -37.01 -37.95
N ARG A 724 0.99 -36.10 -37.44
CA ARG A 724 1.33 -34.69 -37.16
C ARG A 724 0.99 -34.29 -35.73
N PHE A 725 1.71 -33.33 -35.18
CA PHE A 725 1.37 -32.74 -33.88
C PHE A 725 0.25 -31.70 -34.03
N SER A 726 -0.79 -31.85 -33.21
CA SER A 726 -1.98 -30.99 -33.19
C SER A 726 -1.92 -29.91 -32.10
N ALA A 727 -1.29 -30.24 -30.97
CA ALA A 727 -1.13 -29.35 -29.82
C ALA A 727 0.14 -29.71 -29.04
N TYR A 728 0.65 -28.75 -28.26
CA TYR A 728 1.75 -28.93 -27.31
C TYR A 728 1.47 -28.29 -25.95
N VAL A 729 2.14 -28.80 -24.92
CA VAL A 729 2.22 -28.19 -23.59
C VAL A 729 3.64 -28.38 -23.04
N VAL A 730 4.17 -27.34 -22.42
CA VAL A 730 5.44 -27.37 -21.69
C VAL A 730 5.14 -27.31 -20.20
N THR A 731 5.68 -28.27 -19.44
CA THR A 731 5.49 -28.34 -17.99
C THR A 731 6.81 -28.32 -17.25
N ARG A 732 6.77 -27.80 -16.00
CA ARG A 732 7.85 -27.85 -15.02
C ARG A 732 7.31 -28.34 -13.68
N GLY A 733 8.03 -29.24 -13.01
CA GLY A 733 7.74 -29.59 -11.61
C GLY A 733 8.32 -28.54 -10.65
N ALA A 734 7.56 -28.15 -9.64
CA ALA A 734 8.01 -27.22 -8.60
C ALA A 734 7.46 -27.61 -7.22
N VAL A 735 8.03 -27.03 -6.17
CA VAL A 735 7.46 -27.08 -4.82
C VAL A 735 7.07 -25.67 -4.41
N LEU A 736 5.79 -25.42 -4.20
CA LEU A 736 5.25 -24.14 -3.74
C LEU A 736 4.57 -24.37 -2.38
N PHE A 737 4.99 -23.64 -1.35
CA PHE A 737 4.43 -23.75 0.00
C PHE A 737 4.42 -25.19 0.56
N ASP A 738 5.55 -25.89 0.43
CA ASP A 738 5.70 -27.31 0.81
C ASP A 738 4.79 -28.30 0.04
N ALA A 739 4.15 -27.86 -1.06
CA ALA A 739 3.31 -28.67 -1.91
C ALA A 739 3.94 -28.88 -3.30
N ARG A 740 3.94 -30.13 -3.79
CA ARG A 740 4.38 -30.43 -5.16
C ARG A 740 3.36 -29.90 -6.16
N CYS A 741 3.82 -29.11 -7.11
CA CYS A 741 3.01 -28.48 -8.13
C CYS A 741 3.53 -28.79 -9.53
N THR A 742 2.62 -28.85 -10.49
CA THR A 742 2.96 -28.74 -11.91
C THR A 742 2.74 -27.32 -12.34
N ILE A 743 3.77 -26.71 -12.91
CA ILE A 743 3.68 -25.40 -13.54
C ILE A 743 3.52 -25.60 -15.05
N LEU A 744 2.48 -25.02 -15.63
CA LEU A 744 2.35 -24.92 -17.10
C LEU A 744 3.11 -23.68 -17.56
N MET A 745 4.18 -23.93 -18.30
CA MET A 745 5.12 -22.92 -18.76
C MET A 745 4.62 -22.26 -20.04
N ASP A 746 4.29 -23.06 -21.05
CA ASP A 746 3.81 -22.60 -22.35
C ASP A 746 2.91 -23.66 -22.99
N PHE A 747 2.05 -23.26 -23.92
CA PHE A 747 1.15 -24.18 -24.59
C PHE A 747 0.51 -23.56 -25.84
N GLY A 748 0.10 -24.39 -26.78
CA GLY A 748 -0.58 -23.97 -27.99
C GLY A 748 -1.07 -25.13 -28.85
N CYS A 749 -1.95 -24.83 -29.79
CA CYS A 749 -2.45 -25.78 -30.79
C CYS A 749 -2.62 -25.12 -32.15
N LEU A 750 -2.74 -25.97 -33.18
CA LEU A 750 -3.19 -25.53 -34.49
C LEU A 750 -4.59 -24.89 -34.41
N PRO A 751 -4.92 -23.95 -35.32
CA PRO A 751 -6.27 -23.39 -35.40
C PRO A 751 -7.34 -24.48 -35.52
N GLY A 752 -8.36 -24.45 -34.66
CA GLY A 752 -9.45 -25.43 -34.63
C GLY A 752 -9.15 -26.72 -33.84
N GLU A 753 -7.95 -26.87 -33.27
CA GLU A 753 -7.54 -28.03 -32.46
C GLU A 753 -7.56 -27.71 -30.94
N GLU A 754 -8.41 -26.78 -30.49
CA GLU A 754 -8.48 -26.38 -29.07
C GLU A 754 -8.91 -27.54 -28.16
N GLU A 755 -9.70 -28.48 -28.68
CA GLU A 755 -10.07 -29.68 -27.94
C GLU A 755 -8.88 -30.64 -27.79
N ALA A 756 -7.98 -30.71 -28.79
CA ALA A 756 -6.73 -31.46 -28.68
C ALA A 756 -5.85 -30.89 -27.58
N LEU A 757 -5.71 -29.56 -27.51
CA LEU A 757 -4.98 -28.88 -26.44
C LEU A 757 -5.58 -29.16 -25.06
N ARG A 758 -6.91 -29.07 -24.96
CA ARG A 758 -7.63 -29.36 -23.72
C ARG A 758 -7.40 -30.79 -23.26
N ARG A 759 -7.49 -31.77 -24.17
CA ARG A 759 -7.22 -33.18 -23.88
C ARG A 759 -5.78 -33.36 -23.40
N LEU A 760 -4.80 -32.80 -24.13
CA LEU A 760 -3.38 -32.87 -23.79
C LEU A 760 -3.08 -32.33 -22.39
N ILE A 761 -3.54 -31.12 -22.07
CA ILE A 761 -3.33 -30.49 -20.75
C ILE A 761 -3.97 -31.33 -19.64
N ARG A 762 -5.21 -31.80 -19.84
CA ARG A 762 -5.90 -32.63 -18.84
C ARG A 762 -5.20 -33.96 -18.61
N THR A 763 -4.76 -34.63 -19.67
CA THR A 763 -3.99 -35.88 -19.57
C THR A 763 -2.70 -35.65 -18.80
N ARG A 764 -1.94 -34.59 -19.10
CA ARG A 764 -0.69 -34.30 -18.40
C ARG A 764 -0.89 -33.94 -16.92
N LEU A 765 -1.90 -33.13 -16.60
CA LEU A 765 -2.24 -32.80 -15.22
C LEU A 765 -2.67 -34.05 -14.43
N ALA A 766 -3.40 -34.98 -15.06
CA ALA A 766 -3.78 -36.24 -14.44
C ALA A 766 -2.56 -37.17 -14.21
N ASP A 767 -1.63 -37.23 -15.16
CA ASP A 767 -0.37 -37.96 -15.00
C ASP A 767 0.49 -37.38 -13.88
N ASP A 768 0.66 -36.05 -13.85
CA ASP A 768 1.42 -35.39 -12.79
C ASP A 768 0.77 -35.55 -11.41
N ALA A 769 -0.56 -35.58 -11.35
CA ALA A 769 -1.29 -35.88 -10.11
C ALA A 769 -0.96 -37.30 -9.60
N ARG A 770 -0.87 -38.29 -10.49
CA ARG A 770 -0.41 -39.65 -10.15
C ARG A 770 1.05 -39.67 -9.67
N GLU A 771 1.87 -38.78 -10.20
CA GLU A 771 3.27 -38.58 -9.77
C GLU A 771 3.40 -37.72 -8.50
N GLY A 772 2.28 -37.32 -7.88
CA GLY A 772 2.22 -36.66 -6.57
C GLY A 772 2.09 -35.13 -6.61
N ALA A 773 1.79 -34.52 -7.78
CA ALA A 773 1.45 -33.10 -7.84
C ALA A 773 0.03 -32.86 -7.30
N VAL A 774 -0.12 -31.91 -6.38
CA VAL A 774 -1.43 -31.60 -5.77
C VAL A 774 -2.11 -30.39 -6.40
N LEU A 775 -1.36 -29.60 -7.18
CA LEU A 775 -1.81 -28.34 -7.76
C LEU A 775 -1.15 -28.08 -9.12
N GLY A 776 -1.97 -27.69 -10.11
CA GLY A 776 -1.53 -27.08 -11.36
C GLY A 776 -1.53 -25.56 -11.24
N VAL A 777 -0.46 -24.90 -11.68
CA VAL A 777 -0.30 -23.44 -11.62
C VAL A 777 0.11 -22.91 -12.99
N THR A 778 -0.48 -21.78 -13.40
CA THR A 778 0.00 -21.00 -14.54
C THR A 778 -0.35 -19.53 -14.37
N MET A 779 0.30 -18.68 -15.16
CA MET A 779 0.07 -17.23 -15.17
C MET A 779 0.24 -16.74 -16.61
N GLY A 780 -0.49 -15.70 -16.97
CA GLY A 780 -0.38 -15.11 -18.30
C GLY A 780 -1.68 -14.52 -18.82
N LEU A 781 -1.59 -13.88 -19.97
CA LEU A 781 -2.72 -13.31 -20.70
C LEU A 781 -3.20 -14.33 -21.73
N HIS A 782 -4.18 -15.14 -21.33
CA HIS A 782 -4.79 -16.15 -22.18
C HIS A 782 -6.29 -16.29 -21.93
N SER A 783 -7.10 -15.98 -22.94
CA SER A 783 -8.56 -15.96 -22.86
C SER A 783 -9.20 -17.34 -22.64
N GLN A 784 -8.47 -18.44 -22.88
CA GLN A 784 -9.03 -19.79 -22.83
C GLN A 784 -8.67 -20.62 -21.59
N LEU A 785 -7.92 -20.10 -20.60
CA LEU A 785 -7.50 -20.90 -19.44
C LEU A 785 -8.67 -21.44 -18.61
N GLY A 786 -9.76 -20.67 -18.48
CA GLY A 786 -10.99 -21.15 -17.85
C GLY A 786 -11.59 -22.39 -18.54
N LYS A 787 -11.54 -22.41 -19.88
CA LYS A 787 -11.98 -23.54 -20.70
C LYS A 787 -11.06 -24.78 -20.56
N LEU A 788 -9.82 -24.58 -20.11
CA LEU A 788 -8.84 -25.65 -19.88
C LEU A 788 -8.92 -26.25 -18.47
N GLY A 789 -9.89 -25.81 -17.64
CA GLY A 789 -10.09 -26.33 -16.28
C GLY A 789 -9.32 -25.60 -15.19
N PHE A 790 -8.78 -24.42 -15.50
CA PHE A 790 -8.13 -23.56 -14.51
C PHE A 790 -9.08 -22.51 -13.97
N LEU A 791 -8.99 -22.25 -12.66
CA LEU A 791 -9.70 -21.20 -11.96
C LEU A 791 -8.82 -19.96 -11.86
N ARG A 792 -9.33 -18.81 -12.29
CA ARG A 792 -8.65 -17.52 -12.08
C ARG A 792 -8.65 -17.18 -10.59
N VAL A 793 -7.48 -16.89 -10.04
CA VAL A 793 -7.34 -16.38 -8.68
C VAL A 793 -7.85 -14.92 -8.67
N PRO A 794 -8.80 -14.56 -7.79
CA PRO A 794 -9.22 -13.17 -7.63
C PRO A 794 -8.04 -12.28 -7.28
N ASP A 795 -7.93 -11.10 -7.89
CA ASP A 795 -6.75 -10.23 -7.74
C ASP A 795 -6.48 -9.85 -6.26
N ARG A 796 -7.52 -9.73 -5.43
CA ARG A 796 -7.43 -9.49 -3.97
C ARG A 796 -6.76 -10.62 -3.20
N LEU A 797 -6.78 -11.84 -3.74
CA LEU A 797 -6.18 -13.04 -3.16
C LEU A 797 -4.83 -13.38 -3.81
N ASN A 798 -4.37 -12.59 -4.79
CA ASN A 798 -3.07 -12.78 -5.40
C ASN A 798 -1.98 -12.22 -4.47
N PRO A 799 -1.11 -13.08 -3.88
CA PRO A 799 -0.10 -12.62 -2.93
C PRO A 799 1.04 -11.82 -3.60
N ARG A 800 1.16 -11.88 -4.94
CA ARG A 800 2.19 -11.19 -5.72
C ARG A 800 1.60 -10.68 -7.05
N PRO A 801 0.94 -9.51 -7.05
CA PRO A 801 0.44 -8.93 -8.29
C PRO A 801 1.60 -8.45 -9.18
N PHE A 802 1.56 -8.87 -10.45
CA PHE A 802 2.44 -8.38 -11.51
C PHE A 802 1.60 -7.61 -12.53
N ASN A 803 2.21 -6.61 -13.17
CA ASN A 803 1.57 -5.84 -14.23
C ASN A 803 2.41 -5.93 -15.48
N LEU A 804 1.78 -6.06 -16.65
CA LEU A 804 2.43 -5.85 -17.92
C LEU A 804 2.62 -4.35 -18.14
N LEU A 805 3.86 -3.93 -18.33
CA LEU A 805 4.22 -2.57 -18.73
C LEU A 805 4.88 -2.59 -20.10
N VAL A 806 4.62 -1.57 -20.92
CA VAL A 806 5.21 -1.42 -22.25
C VAL A 806 5.65 0.01 -22.51
N ARG A 807 6.67 0.20 -23.36
CA ARG A 807 7.08 1.49 -23.90
C ARG A 807 7.45 1.35 -25.36
N GLY A 808 6.81 2.13 -26.22
CA GLY A 808 7.21 2.25 -27.62
C GLY A 808 8.60 2.89 -27.76
N LEU A 809 9.42 2.36 -28.66
CA LEU A 809 10.75 2.87 -28.97
C LEU A 809 10.82 3.41 -30.40
N ALA A 810 10.64 2.55 -31.41
CA ALA A 810 10.65 2.93 -32.82
C ALA A 810 9.27 2.79 -33.51
N ARG A 811 8.54 1.70 -33.23
CA ARG A 811 7.23 1.41 -33.82
C ARG A 811 6.29 0.87 -32.75
N GLY A 812 5.71 1.77 -31.95
CA GLY A 812 4.67 1.44 -30.99
C GLY A 812 3.33 2.01 -31.44
N GLY A 813 2.35 1.13 -31.68
CA GLY A 813 0.96 1.53 -31.91
C GLY A 813 0.09 1.39 -30.66
N PRO A 814 -1.12 1.97 -30.65
CA PRO A 814 -2.06 1.89 -29.52
C PRO A 814 -2.43 0.44 -29.16
N GLU A 815 -2.27 -0.52 -30.06
CA GLU A 815 -2.49 -1.95 -29.81
C GLU A 815 -1.60 -2.53 -28.71
N LEU A 816 -0.42 -1.97 -28.44
CA LEU A 816 0.44 -2.42 -27.34
C LEU A 816 -0.19 -2.11 -25.97
N LEU A 817 -1.13 -1.18 -25.90
CA LEU A 817 -1.85 -0.80 -24.68
C LEU A 817 -3.14 -1.61 -24.47
N ASP A 818 -3.54 -2.42 -25.44
CA ASP A 818 -4.69 -3.31 -25.31
C ASP A 818 -4.25 -4.67 -24.72
N GLY A 819 -4.38 -4.81 -23.40
CA GLY A 819 -4.03 -6.06 -22.71
C GLY A 819 -4.77 -7.31 -23.23
N SER A 820 -5.90 -7.16 -23.93
CA SER A 820 -6.61 -8.31 -24.53
C SER A 820 -5.99 -8.80 -25.84
N ALA A 821 -5.20 -7.94 -26.50
CA ALA A 821 -4.44 -8.28 -27.70
C ALA A 821 -3.18 -9.10 -27.39
N TRP A 822 -2.67 -9.01 -26.16
CA TRP A 822 -1.47 -9.71 -25.73
C TRP A 822 -1.73 -11.19 -25.46
N HIS A 823 -0.86 -12.03 -26.02
CA HIS A 823 -0.71 -13.41 -25.63
C HIS A 823 0.60 -13.59 -24.88
N ILE A 824 0.49 -13.86 -23.58
CA ILE A 824 1.63 -14.04 -22.68
C ILE A 824 1.44 -15.33 -21.90
N THR A 825 2.47 -16.16 -21.84
CA THR A 825 2.55 -17.33 -20.95
C THR A 825 3.68 -17.16 -19.93
N LEU A 826 3.73 -18.05 -18.94
CA LEU A 826 4.75 -18.01 -17.91
C LEU A 826 6.18 -18.16 -18.49
N ALA A 827 6.32 -18.89 -19.60
CA ALA A 827 7.58 -19.05 -20.31
C ALA A 827 8.13 -17.74 -20.86
N ASP A 828 7.28 -16.74 -21.11
CA ASP A 828 7.71 -15.46 -21.67
C ASP A 828 8.50 -14.62 -20.65
N TRP A 829 8.45 -14.93 -19.34
CA TRP A 829 9.27 -14.25 -18.32
C TRP A 829 10.07 -15.17 -17.37
N ASP A 830 9.84 -16.49 -17.33
CA ASP A 830 10.48 -17.44 -16.38
C ASP A 830 11.86 -17.95 -16.85
N VAL A 831 12.82 -17.06 -17.09
CA VAL A 831 14.17 -17.43 -17.56
C VAL A 831 15.16 -17.71 -16.43
N LEU A 832 14.75 -17.55 -15.16
CA LEU A 832 15.56 -17.71 -13.94
C LEU A 832 14.96 -18.75 -12.99
#